data_AF-A0A7U9NKA9-F1
#
_entry.id   AF-A0A7U9NKA9-F1
#
_cell.length_a   1.000
_cell.length_b   1.000
_cell.length_c   1.000
_cell.angle_alpha   90.00
_cell.angle_beta   90.00
_cell.angle_gamma   90.00
#
_symmetry.space_group_name_H-M   'P 1'
#
loop_
_entity.id
_entity.type
_entity.pdbx_description
1 polymer ?
#
loop_
_entity_poly.entity_id
_entity_poly.type
_entity_poly.pdbx_seq_one_letter_code
_entity_poly.pdbx_strand_id
1 'polypeptide(L)'
;MELIRQYKGQLLITLVLFLVILAMPFQDYTERIFLQDEINISEEDEDLVIIEPDHIAVPGETGSVTLSSNNYYFKKGTYEVVFNLCSQADGTVVEIVDPIHLNPDNTSGKTLASASLPAGEEQLRLSLTIEDYSQCIQFRIHTQSATDFFSIYLLSQGGLYRDPYIYAGLLLLASSLLFIYRMRRKVRPETLILLAFAAMWSCLPLCFTWILKGHDLYFHYGRLSSLSAAIANGNAFPIRIHPEMYQSFTYIAPIFYSEFFLYPFALMGVIGMSPIGCYKLLLICINFATAGVSYYSFSRLFRSRRLGLTAALLYTLSMYRLINLYTRAAVGELFATLFLPLLLLGMYQLFLGDSRKWLTAVLSFTALVQSHLVTTELAVGFSLLFGIFNIRQLKDRKRLIHICLGAVFTLLLNLWFILPLLDHMRFPLFASQDVRNLAGYAPYVMQLFDPSASSTTGEALGRGSIAGEMPYSIGLVLLIGSLLFLFSYLQKKHKNYHFKVGAYGLLMGILCLYASSSYFPWEAIQRIGPLEKIGNIQFSFRFLPLATLFLCLASAVGIHSFFTSRDSTKLLFILCGVLCVYTSGNYLGAFSREAEIFVDWRNQMDHTSDTDIQYLFNGKKEYFSLRRIMERETAFLASPNITLTDCQRDGTNASFTYHMDSGASDAYVDAPLNYYPYYQAYDSAGNRLETSQGETMRLRIQLPDALEDTITIHFELPGFYRVGDLISLVTLLLLLSAFIFRRSRSRRQPA
;
A
#
# COMPACT_ATOMS: atom_id res chain seq x y z
N MET A 1 36.10 -27.16 -8.16
CA MET A 1 35.26 -28.30 -7.75
C MET A 1 34.83 -28.24 -6.27
N GLU A 2 35.67 -27.88 -5.31
CA GLU A 2 35.30 -27.87 -3.88
C GLU A 2 34.16 -26.91 -3.51
N LEU A 3 34.15 -25.69 -4.05
CA LEU A 3 33.07 -24.71 -3.86
C LEU A 3 31.71 -25.24 -4.32
N ILE A 4 31.66 -25.87 -5.50
CA ILE A 4 30.43 -26.49 -6.02
C ILE A 4 29.97 -27.61 -5.08
N ARG A 5 30.89 -28.45 -4.59
CA ARG A 5 30.57 -29.54 -3.65
C ARG A 5 30.03 -29.02 -2.31
N GLN A 6 30.56 -27.90 -1.82
CA GLN A 6 30.12 -27.27 -0.56
C GLN A 6 28.73 -26.63 -0.65
N TYR A 7 28.37 -26.04 -1.80
CA TYR A 7 27.11 -25.30 -1.98
C TYR A 7 26.10 -25.97 -2.91
N LYS A 8 26.33 -27.23 -3.31
CA LYS A 8 25.48 -28.01 -4.22
C LYS A 8 23.99 -27.95 -3.90
N GLY A 9 23.62 -27.98 -2.62
CA GLY A 9 22.21 -27.94 -2.21
C GLY A 9 21.52 -26.61 -2.56
N GLN A 10 22.23 -25.48 -2.39
CA GLN A 10 21.68 -24.18 -2.79
C GLN A 10 21.60 -24.07 -4.31
N LEU A 11 22.64 -24.51 -5.03
CA LEU A 11 22.65 -24.46 -6.50
C LEU A 11 21.51 -25.32 -7.08
N LEU A 12 21.30 -26.52 -6.54
CA LEU A 12 20.21 -27.41 -6.93
C LEU A 12 18.84 -26.80 -6.66
N ILE A 13 18.60 -26.26 -5.46
CA ILE A 13 17.33 -25.59 -5.13
C ILE A 13 17.09 -24.40 -6.07
N THR A 14 18.13 -23.60 -6.34
CA THR A 14 18.03 -22.46 -7.26
C THR A 14 17.65 -22.91 -8.66
N LEU A 15 18.31 -23.95 -9.18
CA LEU A 15 18.02 -24.50 -10.50
C LEU A 15 16.59 -25.04 -10.58
N VAL A 16 16.16 -25.80 -9.57
CA VAL A 16 14.79 -26.35 -9.53
C VAL A 16 13.76 -25.23 -9.52
N LEU A 17 13.90 -24.24 -8.62
CA LEU A 17 12.98 -23.11 -8.55
C LEU A 17 12.98 -22.27 -9.83
N PHE A 18 14.15 -22.08 -10.44
CA PHE A 18 14.29 -21.35 -11.70
C PHE A 18 13.54 -22.07 -12.83
N LEU A 19 13.72 -23.39 -12.97
CA LEU A 19 13.00 -24.19 -13.96
C LEU A 19 11.50 -24.23 -13.68
N VAL A 20 11.08 -24.33 -12.42
CA VAL A 20 9.67 -24.30 -12.03
C VAL A 20 9.06 -22.96 -12.44
N ILE A 21 9.69 -21.82 -12.09
CA ILE A 21 9.17 -20.49 -12.45
C ILE A 21 9.02 -20.34 -13.97
N LEU A 22 10.00 -20.81 -14.75
CA LEU A 22 9.93 -20.72 -16.22
C LEU A 22 8.92 -21.68 -16.85
N ALA A 23 8.55 -22.75 -16.16
CA ALA A 23 7.55 -23.72 -16.61
C ALA A 23 6.15 -23.43 -16.04
N MET A 24 6.00 -22.47 -15.12
CA MET A 24 4.70 -22.11 -14.55
C MET A 24 3.79 -21.57 -15.64
N PRO A 25 2.53 -22.04 -15.73
CA PRO A 25 1.53 -21.42 -16.59
C PRO A 25 1.42 -19.94 -16.25
N PHE A 26 1.59 -19.11 -17.26
CA PHE A 26 1.53 -17.67 -17.12
C PHE A 26 0.81 -17.10 -18.32
N GLN A 27 -0.25 -16.37 -18.05
CA GLN A 27 -0.94 -15.61 -19.07
C GLN A 27 -0.14 -14.33 -19.27
N ASP A 28 0.30 -14.03 -20.48
CA ASP A 28 1.08 -12.82 -20.80
C ASP A 28 0.28 -11.85 -21.68
N TYR A 29 -1.02 -12.10 -21.83
CA TYR A 29 -2.00 -11.32 -22.60
C TYR A 29 -3.22 -11.02 -21.72
N THR A 30 -4.07 -10.08 -22.11
CA THR A 30 -5.38 -9.83 -21.46
C THR A 30 -6.49 -10.36 -22.34
N GLU A 31 -7.44 -11.08 -21.74
CA GLU A 31 -8.66 -11.58 -22.38
C GLU A 31 -9.84 -11.30 -21.46
N ARG A 32 -10.89 -10.69 -22.00
CA ARG A 32 -12.10 -10.33 -21.25
C ARG A 32 -13.32 -10.36 -22.16
N ILE A 33 -14.43 -10.81 -21.60
CA ILE A 33 -15.76 -10.72 -22.20
C ILE A 33 -16.54 -9.73 -21.34
N PHE A 34 -17.17 -8.75 -21.99
CA PHE A 34 -18.11 -7.83 -21.39
C PHE A 34 -19.52 -8.25 -21.75
N LEU A 35 -20.35 -8.45 -20.73
CA LEU A 35 -21.75 -8.87 -20.87
C LEU A 35 -22.68 -7.69 -20.54
N GLN A 36 -23.98 -7.93 -20.61
CA GLN A 36 -25.03 -6.94 -20.36
C GLN A 36 -24.94 -6.22 -19.00
N ASP A 37 -24.44 -6.88 -17.95
CA ASP A 37 -24.29 -6.31 -16.60
C ASP A 37 -23.14 -5.30 -16.50
N GLU A 38 -22.27 -5.27 -17.51
CA GLU A 38 -21.17 -4.32 -17.65
C GLU A 38 -21.51 -3.16 -18.61
N ILE A 39 -22.74 -3.11 -19.13
CA ILE A 39 -23.26 -2.08 -20.02
C ILE A 39 -24.25 -1.19 -19.25
N ASN A 40 -23.93 0.09 -19.20
CA ASN A 40 -24.76 1.15 -18.66
C ASN A 40 -25.66 1.72 -19.76
N ILE A 41 -26.90 1.98 -19.38
CA ILE A 41 -27.91 2.67 -20.19
C ILE A 41 -28.14 4.03 -19.53
N SER A 42 -28.32 5.09 -20.33
CA SER A 42 -28.60 6.41 -19.79
C SER A 42 -29.99 6.43 -19.12
N GLU A 43 -30.20 7.25 -18.08
CA GLU A 43 -31.52 7.38 -17.44
C GLU A 43 -32.61 7.80 -18.44
N GLU A 44 -32.24 8.47 -19.53
CA GLU A 44 -33.16 8.88 -20.61
C GLU A 44 -33.54 7.71 -21.54
N ASP A 45 -32.67 6.71 -21.67
CA ASP A 45 -32.85 5.55 -22.54
C ASP A 45 -33.36 4.29 -21.79
N GLU A 46 -33.45 4.31 -20.46
CA GLU A 46 -33.82 3.13 -19.65
C GLU A 46 -35.18 2.52 -20.07
N ASP A 47 -36.18 3.37 -20.33
CA ASP A 47 -37.52 2.93 -20.76
C ASP A 47 -37.56 2.45 -22.23
N LEU A 48 -36.47 2.66 -22.98
CA LEU A 48 -36.35 2.35 -24.41
C LEU A 48 -35.65 1.02 -24.67
N VAL A 49 -35.18 0.32 -23.64
CA VAL A 49 -34.34 -0.87 -23.76
C VAL A 49 -34.93 -2.02 -22.97
N ILE A 50 -34.89 -3.22 -23.55
CA ILE A 50 -35.31 -4.47 -22.89
C ILE A 50 -34.04 -5.24 -22.49
N ILE A 51 -33.82 -5.40 -21.19
CA ILE A 51 -32.70 -6.20 -20.67
C ILE A 51 -33.19 -7.63 -20.46
N GLU A 52 -32.70 -8.55 -21.28
CA GLU A 52 -32.94 -9.97 -21.15
C GLU A 52 -31.78 -10.67 -20.42
N PRO A 53 -31.91 -11.95 -20.00
CA PRO A 53 -30.82 -12.67 -19.36
C PRO A 53 -29.58 -12.89 -20.23
N ASP A 54 -29.72 -12.90 -21.55
CA ASP A 54 -28.66 -13.26 -22.48
C ASP A 54 -28.25 -12.11 -23.45
N HIS A 55 -29.01 -11.02 -23.49
CA HIS A 55 -28.75 -9.87 -24.35
C HIS A 55 -29.52 -8.61 -23.92
N ILE A 56 -29.14 -7.47 -24.50
CA ILE A 56 -29.86 -6.20 -24.43
C ILE A 56 -30.54 -5.96 -25.78
N ALA A 57 -31.87 -5.83 -25.80
CA ALA A 57 -32.63 -5.56 -27.01
C ALA A 57 -33.09 -4.09 -27.05
N VAL A 58 -32.72 -3.39 -28.12
CA VAL A 58 -33.22 -2.05 -28.45
C VAL A 58 -34.32 -2.20 -29.51
N PRO A 59 -35.60 -1.88 -29.22
CA PRO A 59 -36.68 -1.96 -30.19
C PRO A 59 -36.54 -0.92 -31.32
N GLY A 60 -37.14 -1.18 -32.50
CA GLY A 60 -36.93 -0.34 -33.68
C GLY A 60 -37.63 1.02 -33.71
N GLU A 61 -38.55 1.31 -32.78
CA GLU A 61 -39.34 2.55 -32.75
C GLU A 61 -38.88 3.56 -31.67
N THR A 62 -37.74 3.32 -31.02
CA THR A 62 -37.33 4.05 -29.81
C THR A 62 -36.46 5.29 -30.04
N GLY A 63 -36.02 5.55 -31.27
CA GLY A 63 -35.10 6.66 -31.56
C GLY A 63 -33.63 6.27 -31.40
N SER A 64 -32.75 7.25 -31.19
CA SER A 64 -31.30 7.01 -31.05
C SER A 64 -30.95 6.64 -29.61
N VAL A 65 -30.54 5.39 -29.38
CA VAL A 65 -30.13 4.89 -28.07
C VAL A 65 -28.61 4.70 -28.01
N THR A 66 -27.99 5.03 -26.88
CA THR A 66 -26.56 4.79 -26.64
C THR A 66 -26.35 3.81 -25.49
N LEU A 67 -25.75 2.66 -25.80
CA LEU A 67 -25.26 1.72 -24.80
C LEU A 67 -23.79 2.00 -24.52
N SER A 68 -23.38 2.08 -23.26
CA SER A 68 -22.00 2.42 -22.91
C SER A 68 -21.45 1.53 -21.79
N SER A 69 -20.23 1.03 -21.93
CA SER A 69 -19.62 0.25 -20.85
C SER A 69 -19.18 1.13 -19.67
N ASN A 70 -18.79 0.51 -18.56
CA ASN A 70 -17.96 1.19 -17.57
C ASN A 70 -16.61 1.64 -18.15
N ASN A 71 -15.90 2.47 -17.39
CA ASN A 71 -14.53 2.87 -17.71
C ASN A 71 -13.54 1.78 -17.26
N TYR A 72 -12.74 1.27 -18.20
CA TYR A 72 -11.74 0.24 -17.94
C TYR A 72 -10.34 0.75 -18.28
N TYR A 73 -9.35 0.42 -17.45
CA TYR A 73 -7.96 0.71 -17.79
C TYR A 73 -7.33 -0.47 -18.50
N PHE A 74 -6.54 -0.19 -19.53
CA PHE A 74 -5.76 -1.19 -20.22
C PHE A 74 -4.30 -0.74 -20.32
N LYS A 75 -3.39 -1.71 -20.30
CA LYS A 75 -1.96 -1.46 -20.37
C LYS A 75 -1.55 -1.17 -21.83
N LYS A 76 -0.42 -0.49 -22.01
CA LYS A 76 0.24 -0.36 -23.32
C LYS A 76 0.28 -1.68 -24.09
N GLY A 77 -0.31 -1.73 -25.28
CA GLY A 77 -0.43 -2.96 -26.06
C GLY A 77 -1.33 -2.82 -27.28
N THR A 78 -1.41 -3.87 -28.09
CA THR A 78 -2.37 -3.98 -29.19
C THR A 78 -3.44 -4.99 -28.84
N TYR A 79 -4.68 -4.63 -29.14
CA TYR A 79 -5.89 -5.35 -28.78
C TYR A 79 -6.76 -5.55 -30.02
N GLU A 80 -7.42 -6.70 -30.08
CA GLU A 80 -8.55 -6.96 -30.95
C GLU A 80 -9.82 -6.95 -30.11
N VAL A 81 -10.84 -6.24 -30.60
CA VAL A 81 -12.14 -6.11 -29.95
C VAL A 81 -13.20 -6.58 -30.93
N VAL A 82 -14.01 -7.54 -30.50
CA VAL A 82 -15.11 -8.12 -31.27
C VAL A 82 -16.41 -7.77 -30.57
N PHE A 83 -17.23 -6.98 -31.23
CA PHE A 83 -18.57 -6.64 -30.78
C PHE A 83 -19.54 -7.67 -31.35
N ASN A 84 -20.24 -8.40 -30.47
CA ASN A 84 -21.30 -9.34 -30.84
C ASN A 84 -22.65 -8.65 -30.67
N LEU A 85 -23.20 -8.15 -31.77
CA LEU A 85 -24.52 -7.55 -31.83
C LEU A 85 -25.11 -7.73 -33.24
N CYS A 86 -26.44 -7.73 -33.32
CA CYS A 86 -27.17 -7.84 -34.58
C CYS A 86 -28.08 -6.63 -34.74
N SER A 87 -27.99 -5.93 -35.87
CA SER A 87 -28.92 -4.84 -36.21
C SER A 87 -29.78 -5.18 -37.41
N GLN A 88 -31.08 -4.89 -37.32
CA GLN A 88 -32.07 -5.16 -38.36
C GLN A 88 -31.99 -4.18 -39.54
N ALA A 89 -31.29 -3.05 -39.37
CA ALA A 89 -31.09 -2.03 -40.40
C ALA A 89 -29.71 -1.37 -40.25
N ASP A 90 -29.27 -0.69 -41.31
CA ASP A 90 -28.06 0.13 -41.25
C ASP A 90 -28.28 1.33 -40.31
N GLY A 91 -27.22 1.73 -39.61
CA GLY A 91 -27.26 2.89 -38.70
C GLY A 91 -26.68 2.65 -37.31
N THR A 92 -26.37 1.39 -36.97
CA THR A 92 -25.65 1.07 -35.74
C THR A 92 -24.16 1.36 -35.91
N VAL A 93 -23.58 2.14 -35.00
CA VAL A 93 -22.16 2.49 -34.95
C VAL A 93 -21.60 2.09 -33.61
N VAL A 94 -20.47 1.38 -33.60
CA VAL A 94 -19.74 1.10 -32.38
C VAL A 94 -18.47 1.95 -32.32
N GLU A 95 -18.14 2.39 -31.11
CA GLU A 95 -16.97 3.22 -30.84
C GLU A 95 -16.18 2.67 -29.66
N ILE A 96 -14.86 2.75 -29.78
CA ILE A 96 -13.92 2.59 -28.68
C ILE A 96 -13.39 3.99 -28.39
N VAL A 97 -13.66 4.49 -27.19
CA VAL A 97 -13.29 5.85 -26.80
C VAL A 97 -12.39 5.86 -25.57
N ASP A 98 -11.49 6.83 -25.49
CA ASP A 98 -10.88 7.25 -24.23
C ASP A 98 -11.75 8.36 -23.63
N PRO A 99 -12.62 8.06 -22.64
CA PRO A 99 -13.62 9.00 -22.13
C PRO A 99 -13.01 10.14 -21.32
N ILE A 100 -11.76 10.00 -20.85
CA ILE A 100 -11.08 10.99 -20.00
C ILE A 100 -10.01 11.77 -20.76
N HIS A 101 -9.83 11.52 -22.06
CA HIS A 101 -9.00 12.36 -22.92
C HIS A 101 -9.57 13.78 -22.98
N LEU A 102 -8.70 14.79 -22.89
CA LEU A 102 -9.07 16.18 -23.05
C LEU A 102 -8.65 16.64 -24.45
N ASN A 103 -9.60 17.10 -25.26
CA ASN A 103 -9.34 17.67 -26.57
C ASN A 103 -8.99 19.17 -26.48
N PRO A 104 -8.25 19.72 -27.46
CA PRO A 104 -7.91 21.15 -27.49
C PRO A 104 -9.11 22.10 -27.53
N ASP A 105 -10.26 21.65 -28.02
CA ASP A 105 -11.52 22.40 -28.06
C ASP A 105 -12.32 22.33 -26.75
N ASN A 106 -11.68 21.87 -25.66
CA ASN A 106 -12.25 21.70 -24.34
C ASN A 106 -13.36 20.65 -24.23
N THR A 107 -13.48 19.75 -25.21
CA THR A 107 -14.35 18.58 -25.10
C THR A 107 -13.64 17.41 -24.42
N SER A 108 -14.40 16.60 -23.67
CA SER A 108 -13.91 15.34 -23.12
C SER A 108 -14.24 14.18 -24.06
N GLY A 109 -13.31 13.23 -24.17
CA GLY A 109 -13.50 12.01 -24.94
C GLY A 109 -12.76 12.04 -26.27
N LYS A 110 -12.05 10.95 -26.59
CA LYS A 110 -11.42 10.77 -27.90
C LYS A 110 -11.78 9.41 -28.47
N THR A 111 -12.39 9.39 -29.66
CA THR A 111 -12.62 8.15 -30.39
C THR A 111 -11.31 7.59 -30.90
N LEU A 112 -10.98 6.38 -30.46
CA LEU A 112 -9.75 5.66 -30.81
C LEU A 112 -9.99 4.74 -32.01
N ALA A 113 -11.17 4.13 -32.09
CA ALA A 113 -11.63 3.33 -33.22
C ALA A 113 -13.16 3.40 -33.33
N SER A 114 -13.69 3.34 -34.54
CA SER A 114 -15.13 3.32 -34.80
C SER A 114 -15.42 2.55 -36.08
N ALA A 115 -16.57 1.88 -36.13
CA ALA A 115 -17.09 1.26 -37.36
C ALA A 115 -18.61 1.16 -37.32
N SER A 116 -19.23 1.22 -38.49
CA SER A 116 -20.66 0.98 -38.68
C SER A 116 -20.92 -0.52 -38.87
N LEU A 117 -21.94 -1.05 -38.21
CA LEU A 117 -22.41 -2.42 -38.40
C LEU A 117 -23.41 -2.47 -39.57
N PRO A 118 -23.13 -3.25 -40.63
CA PRO A 118 -24.09 -3.48 -41.72
C PRO A 118 -25.31 -4.29 -41.23
N ALA A 119 -26.48 -4.05 -41.83
CA ALA A 119 -27.70 -4.80 -41.52
C ALA A 119 -27.50 -6.32 -41.68
N GLY A 120 -27.88 -7.09 -40.65
CA GLY A 120 -27.80 -8.55 -40.63
C GLY A 120 -26.41 -9.14 -40.34
N GLU A 121 -25.38 -8.33 -40.11
CA GLU A 121 -24.13 -8.83 -39.52
C GLU A 121 -24.26 -9.01 -38.01
N GLU A 122 -23.64 -10.07 -37.49
CA GLU A 122 -23.71 -10.44 -36.06
C GLU A 122 -22.42 -10.12 -35.29
N GLN A 123 -21.34 -9.76 -36.00
CA GLN A 123 -20.03 -9.49 -35.41
C GLN A 123 -19.30 -8.35 -36.12
N LEU A 124 -18.76 -7.42 -35.35
CA LEU A 124 -17.87 -6.38 -35.84
C LEU A 124 -16.52 -6.44 -35.15
N ARG A 125 -15.43 -6.32 -35.91
CA ARG A 125 -14.06 -6.39 -35.38
C ARG A 125 -13.35 -5.05 -35.52
N LEU A 126 -12.76 -4.59 -34.43
CA LEU A 126 -11.92 -3.41 -34.36
C LEU A 126 -10.55 -3.76 -33.78
N SER A 127 -9.50 -3.08 -34.25
CA SER A 127 -8.18 -3.13 -33.65
C SER A 127 -7.89 -1.83 -32.91
N LEU A 128 -7.31 -1.96 -31.72
CA LEU A 128 -6.96 -0.85 -30.83
C LEU A 128 -5.49 -0.95 -30.45
N THR A 129 -4.74 0.15 -30.56
CA THR A 129 -3.37 0.24 -30.06
C THR A 129 -3.30 1.31 -28.97
N ILE A 130 -2.87 0.91 -27.78
CA ILE A 130 -2.62 1.79 -26.64
C ILE A 130 -1.13 2.11 -26.60
N GLU A 131 -0.80 3.39 -26.72
CA GLU A 131 0.59 3.87 -26.77
C GLU A 131 1.14 4.27 -25.40
N ASP A 132 0.30 4.83 -24.54
CA ASP A 132 0.66 5.24 -23.19
C ASP A 132 0.81 4.04 -22.25
N TYR A 133 1.47 4.24 -21.10
CA TYR A 133 1.69 3.17 -20.11
C TYR A 133 0.39 2.44 -19.74
N SER A 134 -0.68 3.21 -19.56
CA SER A 134 -2.05 2.75 -19.41
C SER A 134 -3.02 3.80 -19.94
N GLN A 135 -4.16 3.36 -20.47
CA GLN A 135 -5.20 4.25 -20.99
C GLN A 135 -6.58 3.77 -20.53
N CYS A 136 -7.47 4.72 -20.26
CA CYS A 136 -8.87 4.45 -19.94
C CYS A 136 -9.64 4.24 -21.25
N ILE A 137 -10.49 3.23 -21.29
CA ILE A 137 -11.26 2.82 -22.46
C ILE A 137 -12.71 2.61 -22.04
N GLN A 138 -13.62 3.11 -22.87
CA GLN A 138 -15.04 2.84 -22.80
C GLN A 138 -15.51 2.37 -24.17
N PHE A 139 -16.40 1.38 -24.19
CA PHE A 139 -17.07 0.93 -25.39
C PHE A 139 -18.44 1.60 -25.50
N ARG A 140 -18.78 2.14 -26.67
CA ARG A 140 -20.07 2.77 -26.93
C ARG A 140 -20.72 2.15 -28.16
N ILE A 141 -22.02 1.94 -28.11
CA ILE A 141 -22.83 1.44 -29.22
C ILE A 141 -23.98 2.43 -29.40
N HIS A 142 -23.97 3.12 -30.53
CA HIS A 142 -25.02 4.04 -30.94
C HIS A 142 -25.92 3.31 -31.94
N THR A 143 -27.20 3.19 -31.65
CA THR A 143 -28.17 2.53 -32.53
C THR A 143 -29.39 3.41 -32.77
N GLN A 144 -29.89 3.42 -34.00
CA GLN A 144 -31.11 4.11 -34.40
C GLN A 144 -32.19 3.13 -34.90
N SER A 145 -31.87 1.83 -34.86
CA SER A 145 -32.67 0.73 -35.39
C SER A 145 -32.75 -0.39 -34.36
N ALA A 146 -33.62 -1.36 -34.62
CA ALA A 146 -33.73 -2.53 -33.76
C ALA A 146 -32.40 -3.28 -33.70
N THR A 147 -31.82 -3.40 -32.51
CA THR A 147 -30.48 -3.95 -32.30
C THR A 147 -30.41 -4.78 -31.03
N ASP A 148 -29.87 -5.99 -31.17
CA ASP A 148 -29.63 -6.91 -30.05
C ASP A 148 -28.14 -6.94 -29.75
N PHE A 149 -27.75 -6.54 -28.53
CA PHE A 149 -26.38 -6.60 -28.04
C PHE A 149 -26.18 -7.83 -27.14
N PHE A 150 -25.18 -8.66 -27.47
CA PHE A 150 -24.88 -9.87 -26.70
C PHE A 150 -23.64 -9.72 -25.84
N SER A 151 -22.51 -9.28 -26.42
CA SER A 151 -21.25 -9.14 -25.69
C SER A 151 -20.19 -8.35 -26.45
N ILE A 152 -19.14 -7.95 -25.73
CA ILE A 152 -17.89 -7.46 -26.32
C ILE A 152 -16.77 -8.41 -25.89
N TYR A 153 -16.04 -8.99 -26.84
CA TYR A 153 -14.85 -9.79 -26.55
C TYR A 153 -13.59 -8.97 -26.85
N LEU A 154 -12.66 -8.93 -25.90
CA LEU A 154 -11.39 -8.23 -26.03
C LEU A 154 -10.23 -9.20 -25.80
N LEU A 155 -9.26 -9.17 -26.70
CA LEU A 155 -8.05 -9.97 -26.64
C LEU A 155 -6.82 -9.13 -26.98
N SER A 156 -5.81 -9.12 -26.11
CA SER A 156 -4.52 -8.49 -26.40
C SER A 156 -3.58 -9.43 -27.14
N GLN A 157 -2.62 -8.85 -27.86
CA GLN A 157 -1.42 -9.59 -28.27
C GLN A 157 -0.63 -10.07 -27.04
N GLY A 158 0.10 -11.17 -27.19
CA GLY A 158 1.00 -11.71 -26.16
C GLY A 158 2.18 -10.78 -25.86
N GLY A 159 2.87 -11.02 -24.74
CA GLY A 159 4.01 -10.24 -24.29
C GLY A 159 3.68 -8.96 -23.51
N LEU A 160 2.43 -8.77 -23.08
CA LEU A 160 1.97 -7.64 -22.27
C LEU A 160 2.61 -7.64 -20.87
N TYR A 161 2.91 -8.83 -20.35
CA TYR A 161 3.50 -9.05 -19.03
C TYR A 161 4.69 -10.02 -19.09
N ARG A 162 5.64 -9.85 -18.17
CA ARG A 162 6.93 -10.57 -18.17
C ARG A 162 7.27 -11.23 -16.83
N ASP A 163 6.27 -11.48 -15.99
CA ASP A 163 6.45 -11.86 -14.59
C ASP A 163 7.36 -13.09 -14.39
N PRO A 164 7.23 -14.22 -15.13
CA PRO A 164 8.08 -15.39 -14.91
C PRO A 164 9.56 -15.08 -15.11
N TYR A 165 9.90 -14.28 -16.12
CA TYR A 165 11.29 -13.88 -16.40
C TYR A 165 11.83 -12.95 -15.31
N ILE A 166 11.01 -12.02 -14.83
CA ILE A 166 11.37 -11.10 -13.75
C ILE A 166 11.58 -11.89 -12.44
N TYR A 167 10.64 -12.78 -12.08
CA TYR A 167 10.77 -13.66 -10.92
C TYR A 167 12.02 -14.55 -11.00
N ALA A 168 12.30 -15.13 -12.17
CA ALA A 168 13.48 -15.95 -12.40
C ALA A 168 14.77 -15.14 -12.22
N GLY A 169 14.83 -13.91 -12.76
CA GLY A 169 15.96 -12.99 -12.56
C GLY A 169 16.16 -12.62 -11.09
N LEU A 170 15.08 -12.29 -10.38
CA LEU A 170 15.12 -11.96 -8.94
C LEU A 170 15.55 -13.15 -8.09
N LEU A 171 15.10 -14.37 -8.41
CA LEU A 171 15.55 -15.59 -7.75
C LEU A 171 17.07 -15.79 -7.92
N LEU A 172 17.58 -15.63 -9.14
CA LEU A 172 19.02 -15.75 -9.42
C LEU A 172 19.82 -14.69 -8.65
N LEU A 173 19.34 -13.46 -8.60
CA LEU A 173 19.96 -12.39 -7.82
C LEU A 173 19.96 -12.72 -6.32
N ALA A 174 18.82 -13.13 -5.76
CA ALA A 174 18.70 -13.50 -4.35
C ALA A 174 19.60 -14.67 -3.98
N SER A 175 19.66 -15.71 -4.83
CA SER A 175 20.55 -16.86 -4.61
C SER A 175 22.02 -16.44 -4.70
N SER A 176 22.39 -15.58 -5.64
CA SER A 176 23.75 -15.06 -5.78
C SER A 176 24.19 -14.25 -4.55
N LEU A 177 23.31 -13.38 -4.04
CA LEU A 177 23.56 -12.61 -2.82
C LEU A 177 23.70 -13.53 -1.58
N LEU A 178 22.85 -14.55 -1.46
CA LEU A 178 22.94 -15.54 -0.40
C LEU A 178 24.23 -16.35 -0.49
N PHE A 179 24.65 -16.73 -1.71
CA PHE A 179 25.90 -17.44 -1.95
C PHE A 179 27.10 -16.60 -1.48
N ILE A 180 27.20 -15.34 -1.92
CA ILE A 180 28.25 -14.40 -1.49
C ILE A 180 28.24 -14.23 0.03
N TYR A 181 27.06 -14.14 0.65
CA TYR A 181 26.94 -14.02 2.09
C TYR A 181 27.47 -15.27 2.83
N ARG A 182 27.11 -16.47 2.37
CA ARG A 182 27.53 -17.74 2.96
C ARG A 182 29.03 -18.01 2.78
N MET A 183 29.62 -17.56 1.66
CA MET A 183 31.07 -17.59 1.48
C MET A 183 31.80 -16.76 2.54
N ARG A 184 31.21 -15.65 2.98
CA ARG A 184 31.82 -14.74 3.97
C ARG A 184 31.46 -15.09 5.41
N ARG A 185 30.40 -15.87 5.65
CA ARG A 185 29.88 -16.15 6.99
C ARG A 185 29.29 -17.56 7.08
N LYS A 186 29.63 -18.27 8.16
CA LYS A 186 28.97 -19.54 8.50
C LYS A 186 27.50 -19.31 8.83
N VAL A 187 26.62 -19.83 8.00
CA VAL A 187 25.16 -19.83 8.21
C VAL A 187 24.69 -21.25 8.47
N ARG A 188 23.80 -21.41 9.46
CA ARG A 188 23.20 -22.70 9.79
C ARG A 188 22.02 -22.96 8.85
N PRO A 189 22.03 -24.05 8.06
CA PRO A 189 20.98 -24.31 7.08
C PRO A 189 19.61 -24.47 7.74
N GLU A 190 19.53 -25.05 8.93
CA GLU A 190 18.27 -25.30 9.64
C GLU A 190 17.56 -23.98 10.01
N THR A 191 18.34 -22.95 10.36
CA THR A 191 17.80 -21.61 10.64
C THR A 191 17.22 -20.98 9.38
N LEU A 192 17.91 -21.09 8.24
CA LEU A 192 17.40 -20.58 6.96
C LEU A 192 16.13 -21.31 6.53
N ILE A 193 16.11 -22.64 6.65
CA ILE A 193 14.97 -23.48 6.28
C ILE A 193 13.74 -23.10 7.12
N LEU A 194 13.88 -22.99 8.44
CA LEU A 194 12.76 -22.65 9.32
C LEU A 194 12.22 -21.23 9.07
N LEU A 195 13.10 -20.25 8.83
CA LEU A 195 12.68 -18.89 8.50
C LEU A 195 12.02 -18.81 7.13
N ALA A 196 12.58 -19.49 6.13
CA ALA A 196 11.99 -19.57 4.79
C ALA A 196 10.64 -20.29 4.83
N PHE A 197 10.52 -21.38 5.60
CA PHE A 197 9.25 -22.07 5.81
C PHE A 197 8.20 -21.14 6.43
N ALA A 198 8.52 -20.43 7.52
CA ALA A 198 7.57 -19.50 8.15
C ALA A 198 7.15 -18.36 7.21
N ALA A 199 8.08 -17.81 6.43
CA ALA A 199 7.77 -16.79 5.43
C ALA A 199 6.87 -17.34 4.31
N MET A 200 7.17 -18.51 3.77
CA MET A 200 6.39 -19.14 2.69
C MET A 200 5.01 -19.61 3.18
N TRP A 201 4.92 -20.13 4.40
CA TRP A 201 3.66 -20.47 5.04
C TRP A 201 2.76 -19.23 5.16
N SER A 202 3.34 -18.08 5.49
CA SER A 202 2.61 -16.80 5.53
C SER A 202 2.18 -16.30 4.14
N CYS A 203 2.67 -16.90 3.05
CA CYS A 203 2.36 -16.51 1.67
C CYS A 203 1.32 -17.44 1.00
N LEU A 204 0.73 -18.41 1.71
CA LEU A 204 -0.16 -19.41 1.10
C LEU A 204 -1.32 -18.79 0.27
N PRO A 205 -2.04 -17.75 0.74
CA PRO A 205 -3.05 -17.08 -0.08
C PRO A 205 -2.50 -16.41 -1.35
N LEU A 206 -1.19 -16.13 -1.43
CA LEU A 206 -0.58 -15.54 -2.63
C LEU A 206 -0.34 -16.56 -3.75
N CYS A 207 -0.54 -17.85 -3.48
CA CYS A 207 -0.40 -18.93 -4.46
C CYS A 207 -1.58 -19.02 -5.45
N PHE A 208 -2.70 -18.34 -5.18
CA PHE A 208 -3.78 -18.19 -6.16
C PHE A 208 -3.30 -17.37 -7.37
N THR A 209 -3.95 -17.51 -8.52
CA THR A 209 -3.66 -16.66 -9.70
C THR A 209 -4.23 -15.25 -9.53
N TRP A 210 -5.25 -15.08 -8.68
CA TRP A 210 -5.86 -13.82 -8.27
C TRP A 210 -5.30 -13.27 -6.95
N ILE A 211 -5.81 -12.12 -6.50
CA ILE A 211 -5.62 -11.53 -5.16
C ILE A 211 -6.97 -11.49 -4.46
N LEU A 212 -6.99 -11.91 -3.20
CA LEU A 212 -8.18 -11.87 -2.34
C LEU A 212 -8.34 -10.50 -1.67
N LYS A 213 -9.58 -10.06 -1.49
CA LYS A 213 -9.97 -8.77 -0.93
C LYS A 213 -9.60 -8.63 0.55
N GLY A 214 -9.06 -7.47 0.89
CA GLY A 214 -8.84 -7.00 2.27
C GLY A 214 -9.14 -5.50 2.36
N HIS A 215 -9.32 -4.98 3.57
CA HIS A 215 -9.89 -3.63 3.81
C HIS A 215 -9.16 -2.52 3.05
N ASP A 216 -7.83 -2.41 3.22
CA ASP A 216 -7.02 -1.33 2.63
C ASP A 216 -6.37 -1.72 1.29
N LEU A 217 -6.73 -2.88 0.72
CA LEU A 217 -6.05 -3.44 -0.45
C LEU A 217 -6.17 -2.52 -1.67
N TYR A 218 -7.37 -2.01 -1.96
CA TYR A 218 -7.62 -1.17 -3.13
C TYR A 218 -6.71 0.06 -3.14
N PHE A 219 -6.58 0.74 -1.99
CA PHE A 219 -5.73 1.91 -1.82
C PHE A 219 -4.26 1.59 -2.06
N HIS A 220 -3.77 0.48 -1.53
CA HIS A 220 -2.36 0.09 -1.69
C HIS A 220 -2.02 -0.43 -3.09
N TYR A 221 -2.98 -1.09 -3.74
CA TYR A 221 -2.86 -1.57 -5.11
C TYR A 221 -2.86 -0.41 -6.12
N GLY A 222 -3.79 0.53 -5.96
CA GLY A 222 -3.86 1.75 -6.77
C GLY A 222 -2.60 2.61 -6.64
N ARG A 223 -2.11 2.82 -5.41
CA ARG A 223 -0.85 3.54 -5.17
C ARG A 223 0.37 2.91 -5.83
N LEU A 224 0.52 1.59 -5.74
CA LEU A 224 1.65 0.89 -6.36
C LEU A 224 1.61 1.01 -7.88
N SER A 225 0.41 0.90 -8.46
CA SER A 225 0.20 0.99 -9.91
C SER A 225 0.40 2.40 -10.43
N SER A 226 -0.15 3.40 -9.74
CA SER A 226 0.02 4.82 -10.05
C SER A 226 1.47 5.27 -9.89
N LEU A 227 2.19 4.78 -8.88
CA LEU A 227 3.63 5.01 -8.76
C LEU A 227 4.40 4.41 -9.95
N SER A 228 3.96 3.27 -10.49
CA SER A 228 4.57 2.69 -11.69
C SER A 228 4.32 3.55 -12.92
N ALA A 229 3.08 4.03 -13.10
CA ALA A 229 2.71 4.93 -14.19
C ALA A 229 3.49 6.25 -14.13
N ALA A 230 3.53 6.92 -12.97
CA ALA A 230 4.27 8.16 -12.78
C ALA A 230 5.78 8.00 -13.03
N ILE A 231 6.39 6.85 -12.70
CA ILE A 231 7.80 6.58 -13.04
C ILE A 231 7.96 6.38 -14.55
N ALA A 232 7.05 5.63 -15.20
CA ALA A 232 7.10 5.38 -16.63
C ALA A 232 6.91 6.66 -17.46
N ASN A 233 6.07 7.58 -16.98
CA ASN A 233 5.76 8.86 -17.61
C ASN A 233 6.82 9.95 -17.32
N GLY A 234 7.87 9.64 -16.55
CA GLY A 234 8.99 10.56 -16.33
C GLY A 234 8.72 11.67 -15.31
N ASN A 235 7.76 11.49 -14.42
CA ASN A 235 7.40 12.48 -13.41
C ASN A 235 8.57 12.82 -12.47
N ALA A 236 8.58 14.06 -11.98
CA ALA A 236 9.67 14.58 -11.16
C ALA A 236 9.84 13.79 -9.85
N PHE A 237 11.06 13.33 -9.58
CA PHE A 237 11.41 12.64 -8.34
C PHE A 237 11.79 13.63 -7.20
N PRO A 238 11.45 13.34 -5.94
CA PRO A 238 10.49 12.32 -5.52
C PRO A 238 9.05 12.71 -5.90
N ILE A 239 8.24 11.72 -6.25
CA ILE A 239 6.83 11.91 -6.59
C ILE A 239 6.08 12.34 -5.33
N ARG A 240 5.45 13.52 -5.40
CA ARG A 240 4.68 14.12 -4.28
C ARG A 240 3.18 14.18 -4.54
N ILE A 241 2.79 14.04 -5.80
CA ILE A 241 1.42 14.03 -6.25
C ILE A 241 1.36 13.04 -7.41
N HIS A 242 0.36 12.15 -7.39
CA HIS A 242 0.13 11.17 -8.45
C HIS A 242 -0.86 11.76 -9.44
N PRO A 243 -0.48 12.02 -10.71
CA PRO A 243 -1.42 12.51 -11.69
C PRO A 243 -2.55 11.53 -12.00
N GLU A 244 -2.25 10.24 -12.09
CA GLU A 244 -3.14 9.20 -12.62
C GLU A 244 -4.16 8.69 -11.58
N MET A 245 -3.90 8.91 -10.28
CA MET A 245 -4.82 8.52 -9.21
C MET A 245 -6.12 9.32 -9.25
N TYR A 246 -7.20 8.70 -8.74
CA TYR A 246 -8.50 9.35 -8.61
C TYR A 246 -9.05 9.84 -9.95
N GLN A 247 -9.11 8.93 -10.94
CA GLN A 247 -9.57 9.19 -12.31
C GLN A 247 -8.77 10.29 -13.02
N SER A 248 -7.45 10.32 -12.83
CA SER A 248 -6.56 11.32 -13.42
C SER A 248 -6.79 12.78 -12.96
N PHE A 249 -7.45 13.01 -11.82
CA PHE A 249 -7.63 14.36 -11.23
C PHE A 249 -6.49 14.80 -10.31
N THR A 250 -5.41 14.02 -10.23
CA THR A 250 -4.28 14.18 -9.32
C THR A 250 -4.61 13.91 -7.84
N TYR A 251 -3.72 13.23 -7.12
CA TYR A 251 -3.91 12.90 -5.70
C TYR A 251 -2.61 13.02 -4.89
N ILE A 252 -2.67 13.71 -3.75
CA ILE A 252 -1.48 14.13 -2.99
C ILE A 252 -1.05 13.13 -1.88
N ALA A 253 -1.57 11.90 -1.91
CA ALA A 253 -1.26 10.85 -0.93
C ALA A 253 0.25 10.67 -0.60
N PRO A 254 1.21 10.77 -1.54
CA PRO A 254 2.63 10.57 -1.25
C PRO A 254 3.22 11.52 -0.20
N ILE A 255 2.62 12.70 0.02
CA ILE A 255 3.05 13.64 1.07
C ILE A 255 2.72 13.12 2.47
N PHE A 256 1.58 12.44 2.62
CA PHE A 256 1.09 11.93 3.91
C PHE A 256 1.50 10.49 4.16
N TYR A 257 1.71 9.74 3.08
CA TYR A 257 2.01 8.32 3.12
C TYR A 257 3.23 8.04 2.28
N SER A 258 4.38 7.87 2.93
CA SER A 258 5.63 7.58 2.22
C SER A 258 5.51 6.34 1.34
N GLU A 259 6.08 6.44 0.15
CA GLU A 259 6.13 5.38 -0.86
C GLU A 259 7.54 4.79 -1.01
N PHE A 260 8.47 5.15 -0.12
CA PHE A 260 9.88 4.74 -0.20
C PHE A 260 10.05 3.23 -0.42
N PHE A 261 9.29 2.41 0.31
CA PHE A 261 9.36 0.95 0.18
C PHE A 261 8.58 0.37 -1.01
N LEU A 262 7.76 1.16 -1.72
CA LEU A 262 7.02 0.74 -2.91
C LEU A 262 7.86 0.89 -4.19
N TYR A 263 8.80 1.84 -4.24
CA TYR A 263 9.64 2.11 -5.42
C TYR A 263 10.28 0.87 -6.05
N PRO A 264 10.90 -0.07 -5.31
CA PRO A 264 11.49 -1.26 -5.92
C PRO A 264 10.48 -2.13 -6.68
N PHE A 265 9.23 -2.18 -6.22
CA PHE A 265 8.16 -2.97 -6.82
C PHE A 265 7.49 -2.21 -7.97
N ALA A 266 7.32 -0.89 -7.85
CA ALA A 266 6.84 -0.06 -8.94
C ALA A 266 7.79 -0.10 -10.16
N LEU A 267 9.11 -0.11 -9.92
CA LEU A 267 10.10 -0.32 -10.97
C LEU A 267 9.96 -1.69 -11.67
N MET A 268 9.48 -2.72 -10.97
CA MET A 268 9.19 -4.01 -11.62
C MET A 268 7.99 -3.88 -12.58
N GLY A 269 6.97 -3.11 -12.21
CA GLY A 269 5.84 -2.78 -13.08
C GLY A 269 6.28 -2.09 -14.37
N VAL A 270 7.16 -1.09 -14.25
CA VAL A 270 7.74 -0.34 -15.38
C VAL A 270 8.46 -1.26 -16.38
N ILE A 271 9.20 -2.28 -15.91
CA ILE A 271 9.91 -3.21 -16.80
C ILE A 271 9.04 -4.37 -17.32
N GLY A 272 7.73 -4.35 -17.02
CA GLY A 272 6.74 -5.26 -17.60
C GLY A 272 6.15 -6.29 -16.64
N MET A 273 6.36 -6.19 -15.33
CA MET A 273 5.65 -7.04 -14.36
C MET A 273 4.17 -6.65 -14.29
N SER A 274 3.29 -7.63 -14.12
CA SER A 274 1.86 -7.38 -13.91
C SER A 274 1.60 -6.66 -12.57
N PRO A 275 0.54 -5.83 -12.46
CA PRO A 275 0.10 -5.26 -11.19
C PRO A 275 -0.10 -6.31 -10.08
N ILE A 276 -0.75 -7.44 -10.40
CA ILE A 276 -0.89 -8.59 -9.48
C ILE A 276 0.48 -9.09 -9.03
N GLY A 277 1.41 -9.26 -9.96
CA GLY A 277 2.77 -9.71 -9.67
C GLY A 277 3.55 -8.74 -8.79
N CYS A 278 3.45 -7.44 -9.05
CA CYS A 278 4.08 -6.40 -8.25
C CYS A 278 3.62 -6.47 -6.80
N TYR A 279 2.29 -6.58 -6.58
CA TYR A 279 1.73 -6.67 -5.24
C TYR A 279 2.07 -7.98 -4.52
N LYS A 280 2.03 -9.13 -5.23
CA LYS A 280 2.46 -10.43 -4.66
C LYS A 280 3.93 -10.41 -4.28
N LEU A 281 4.80 -9.89 -5.14
CA LEU A 281 6.24 -9.77 -4.87
C LEU A 281 6.50 -8.88 -3.64
N LEU A 282 5.78 -7.77 -3.51
CA LEU A 282 5.80 -6.90 -2.34
C LEU A 282 5.51 -7.68 -1.04
N LEU A 283 4.40 -8.42 -0.99
CA LEU A 283 4.02 -9.19 0.20
C LEU A 283 4.98 -10.35 0.50
N ILE A 284 5.49 -11.04 -0.52
CA ILE A 284 6.52 -12.08 -0.37
C ILE A 284 7.78 -11.47 0.27
N CYS A 285 8.26 -10.34 -0.25
CA CYS A 285 9.42 -9.64 0.30
C CYS A 285 9.20 -9.19 1.74
N ILE A 286 8.02 -8.66 2.09
CA ILE A 286 7.67 -8.30 3.47
C ILE A 286 7.75 -9.50 4.40
N ASN A 287 7.23 -10.68 3.99
CA ASN A 287 7.26 -11.90 4.80
C ASN A 287 8.69 -12.40 5.05
N PHE A 288 9.52 -12.48 4.01
CA PHE A 288 10.92 -12.88 4.16
C PHE A 288 11.74 -11.88 4.97
N ALA A 289 11.53 -10.58 4.74
CA ALA A 289 12.20 -9.53 5.48
C ALA A 289 11.78 -9.55 6.96
N THR A 290 10.51 -9.79 7.27
CA THR A 290 10.04 -9.95 8.66
C THR A 290 10.74 -11.10 9.36
N ALA A 291 10.80 -12.28 8.73
CA ALA A 291 11.48 -13.45 9.30
C ALA A 291 12.99 -13.17 9.54
N GLY A 292 13.66 -12.54 8.56
CA GLY A 292 15.07 -12.21 8.65
C GLY A 292 15.41 -11.13 9.68
N VAL A 293 14.68 -10.01 9.66
CA VAL A 293 14.88 -8.85 10.56
C VAL A 293 14.52 -9.21 12.00
N SER A 294 13.42 -9.93 12.22
CA SER A 294 13.05 -10.41 13.56
C SER A 294 14.10 -11.38 14.12
N TYR A 295 14.57 -12.35 13.32
CA TYR A 295 15.65 -13.24 13.72
C TYR A 295 16.94 -12.49 14.04
N TYR A 296 17.34 -11.56 13.17
CA TYR A 296 18.52 -10.72 13.38
C TYR A 296 18.44 -9.99 14.72
N SER A 297 17.25 -9.43 15.02
CA SER A 297 17.03 -8.55 16.16
C SER A 297 16.92 -9.32 17.47
N PHE A 298 16.03 -10.32 17.53
CA PHE A 298 15.82 -11.12 18.72
C PHE A 298 17.03 -11.96 19.09
N SER A 299 17.76 -12.53 18.11
CA SER A 299 18.97 -13.31 18.43
C SER A 299 20.06 -12.48 19.10
N ARG A 300 20.18 -11.20 18.76
CA ARG A 300 21.11 -10.25 19.39
C ARG A 300 20.59 -9.75 20.73
N LEU A 301 19.30 -9.44 20.82
CA LEU A 301 18.67 -9.03 22.08
C LEU A 301 18.82 -10.12 23.14
N PHE A 302 18.50 -11.37 22.81
CA PHE A 302 18.66 -12.51 23.72
C PHE A 302 20.10 -12.97 23.89
N ARG A 303 21.02 -12.57 23.01
CA ARG A 303 22.37 -13.15 22.91
C ARG A 303 22.33 -14.67 22.71
N SER A 304 21.26 -15.16 22.08
CA SER A 304 20.98 -16.58 21.89
C SER A 304 20.30 -16.79 20.54
N ARG A 305 20.94 -17.58 19.68
CA ARG A 305 20.38 -17.94 18.36
C ARG A 305 19.12 -18.79 18.47
N ARG A 306 18.99 -19.62 19.52
CA ARG A 306 17.82 -20.49 19.71
C ARG A 306 16.60 -19.68 20.14
N LEU A 307 16.74 -18.86 21.18
CA LEU A 307 15.65 -17.97 21.62
C LEU A 307 15.26 -16.97 20.52
N GLY A 308 16.26 -16.41 19.83
CA GLY A 308 16.01 -15.51 18.70
C GLY A 308 15.27 -16.17 17.53
N LEU A 309 15.58 -17.43 17.22
CA LEU A 309 14.84 -18.19 16.20
C LEU A 309 13.41 -18.46 16.65
N THR A 310 13.20 -18.93 17.88
CA THR A 310 11.84 -19.17 18.40
C THR A 310 11.00 -17.89 18.40
N ALA A 311 11.53 -16.77 18.89
CA ALA A 311 10.82 -15.50 18.86
C ALA A 311 10.50 -15.03 17.43
N ALA A 312 11.42 -15.21 16.48
CA ALA A 312 11.21 -14.83 15.07
C ALA A 312 10.13 -15.68 14.39
N LEU A 313 10.10 -17.00 14.64
CA LEU A 313 9.06 -17.88 14.11
C LEU A 313 7.68 -17.51 14.68
N LEU A 314 7.60 -17.29 16.00
CA LEU A 314 6.37 -16.84 16.65
C LEU A 314 5.89 -15.50 16.12
N TYR A 315 6.81 -14.56 15.85
CA TYR A 315 6.46 -13.23 15.34
C TYR A 315 6.00 -13.27 13.88
N THR A 316 6.66 -14.08 13.05
CA THR A 316 6.31 -14.21 11.62
C THR A 316 4.93 -14.84 11.44
N LEU A 317 4.60 -15.83 12.27
CA LEU A 317 3.36 -16.62 12.21
C LEU A 317 2.30 -16.20 13.24
N SER A 318 2.48 -15.06 13.93
CA SER A 318 1.51 -14.61 14.92
C SER A 318 0.18 -14.25 14.27
N MET A 319 -0.94 -14.61 14.91
CA MET A 319 -2.29 -14.46 14.36
C MET A 319 -2.58 -13.01 13.95
N TYR A 320 -2.37 -12.04 14.84
CA TYR A 320 -2.61 -10.62 14.54
C TYR A 320 -1.80 -10.11 13.33
N ARG A 321 -0.57 -10.58 13.14
CA ARG A 321 0.23 -10.20 11.96
C ARG A 321 -0.42 -10.71 10.67
N LEU A 322 -0.94 -11.94 10.67
CA LEU A 322 -1.62 -12.51 9.50
C LEU A 322 -2.95 -11.79 9.22
N ILE A 323 -3.68 -11.42 10.28
CA ILE A 323 -4.87 -10.56 10.19
C ILE A 323 -4.52 -9.22 9.53
N ASN A 324 -3.43 -8.58 9.97
CA ASN A 324 -2.96 -7.33 9.39
C ASN A 324 -2.50 -7.50 7.92
N LEU A 325 -1.99 -8.69 7.57
CA LEU A 325 -1.48 -9.01 6.24
C LEU A 325 -2.60 -9.22 5.23
N TYR A 326 -3.70 -9.85 5.64
CA TYR A 326 -4.75 -10.32 4.73
C TYR A 326 -6.10 -9.62 4.97
N THR A 327 -6.72 -9.80 6.13
CA THR A 327 -8.01 -9.15 6.47
C THR A 327 -7.93 -7.64 6.28
N ARG A 328 -6.93 -7.00 6.90
CA ARG A 328 -6.77 -5.55 6.81
C ARG A 328 -6.06 -5.11 5.53
N ALA A 329 -5.13 -5.93 5.03
CA ALA A 329 -4.23 -5.57 3.92
C ALA A 329 -3.51 -4.21 4.11
N ALA A 330 -3.21 -3.82 5.35
CA ALA A 330 -2.65 -2.51 5.69
C ALA A 330 -1.12 -2.46 5.48
N VAL A 331 -0.68 -2.27 4.23
CA VAL A 331 0.72 -2.42 3.80
C VAL A 331 1.70 -1.54 4.57
N GLY A 332 1.38 -0.27 4.85
CA GLY A 332 2.31 0.57 5.61
C GLY A 332 2.48 0.08 7.05
N GLU A 333 1.40 -0.35 7.70
CA GLU A 333 1.51 -0.96 9.04
C GLU A 333 2.32 -2.28 8.96
N LEU A 334 2.14 -3.09 7.91
CA LEU A 334 2.96 -4.29 7.70
C LEU A 334 4.46 -3.98 7.62
N PHE A 335 4.85 -2.95 6.86
CA PHE A 335 6.25 -2.51 6.86
C PHE A 335 6.69 -2.01 8.24
N ALA A 336 5.86 -1.24 8.94
CA ALA A 336 6.22 -0.76 10.27
C ALA A 336 6.45 -1.93 11.25
N THR A 337 5.56 -2.92 11.26
CA THR A 337 5.67 -4.12 12.10
C THR A 337 6.89 -4.98 11.76
N LEU A 338 7.31 -5.05 10.49
CA LEU A 338 8.56 -5.70 10.08
C LEU A 338 9.77 -5.11 10.83
N PHE A 339 9.81 -3.79 11.03
CA PHE A 339 10.95 -3.08 11.65
C PHE A 339 10.85 -2.92 13.18
N LEU A 340 9.70 -3.19 13.80
CA LEU A 340 9.55 -3.13 15.27
C LEU A 340 10.58 -3.99 16.05
N PRO A 341 10.91 -5.23 15.65
CA PRO A 341 11.99 -5.98 16.29
C PRO A 341 13.35 -5.27 16.24
N LEU A 342 13.65 -4.59 15.12
CA LEU A 342 14.89 -3.85 14.94
C LEU A 342 14.93 -2.61 15.84
N LEU A 343 13.80 -1.91 15.98
CA LEU A 343 13.64 -0.81 16.92
C LEU A 343 13.92 -1.27 18.35
N LEU A 344 13.29 -2.37 18.78
CA LEU A 344 13.51 -2.92 20.12
C LEU A 344 14.99 -3.21 20.38
N LEU A 345 15.69 -3.79 19.41
CA LEU A 345 17.14 -3.99 19.49
C LEU A 345 17.91 -2.66 19.56
N GLY A 346 17.54 -1.66 18.74
CA GLY A 346 18.16 -0.34 18.72
C GLY A 346 18.04 0.37 20.06
N MET A 347 16.83 0.39 20.64
CA MET A 347 16.56 0.95 21.96
C MET A 347 17.33 0.22 23.06
N TYR A 348 17.36 -1.12 23.02
CA TYR A 348 18.18 -1.90 23.94
C TYR A 348 19.66 -1.51 23.84
N GLN A 349 20.22 -1.38 22.64
CA GLN A 349 21.63 -0.98 22.45
C GLN A 349 21.89 0.43 23.00
N LEU A 350 21.00 1.38 22.71
CA LEU A 350 21.11 2.77 23.14
C LEU A 350 21.05 2.96 24.66
N PHE A 351 20.27 2.17 25.41
CA PHE A 351 20.11 2.36 26.85
C PHE A 351 20.83 1.32 27.72
N LEU A 352 20.83 0.05 27.30
CA LEU A 352 21.28 -1.07 28.13
C LEU A 352 22.47 -1.85 27.53
N GLY A 353 22.69 -1.71 26.22
CA GLY A 353 23.76 -2.37 25.48
C GLY A 353 24.88 -1.42 25.07
N ASP A 354 25.51 -1.73 23.93
CA ASP A 354 26.56 -0.92 23.32
C ASP A 354 25.98 0.25 22.53
N SER A 355 26.02 1.45 23.12
CA SER A 355 25.46 2.69 22.55
C SER A 355 26.16 3.15 21.27
N ARG A 356 27.37 2.65 20.99
CA ARG A 356 28.09 2.96 19.73
C ARG A 356 27.36 2.43 18.48
N LYS A 357 26.39 1.53 18.67
CA LYS A 357 25.53 0.95 17.62
C LYS A 357 24.23 1.74 17.40
N TRP A 358 24.22 3.02 17.73
CA TRP A 358 23.09 3.94 17.56
C TRP A 358 22.49 3.95 16.14
N LEU A 359 23.27 3.61 15.10
CA LEU A 359 22.75 3.44 13.73
C LEU A 359 21.62 2.41 13.61
N THR A 360 21.57 1.40 14.49
CA THR A 360 20.44 0.46 14.51
C THR A 360 19.13 1.19 14.79
N ALA A 361 19.14 2.15 15.72
CA ALA A 361 17.97 2.95 16.06
C ALA A 361 17.62 3.93 14.92
N VAL A 362 18.63 4.54 14.28
CA VAL A 362 18.43 5.42 13.11
C VAL A 362 17.74 4.67 11.98
N LEU A 363 18.23 3.48 11.64
CA LEU A 363 17.65 2.64 10.59
C LEU A 363 16.22 2.22 10.95
N SER A 364 15.96 1.82 12.20
CA SER A 364 14.62 1.41 12.59
C SER A 364 13.62 2.56 12.60
N PHE A 365 13.98 3.73 13.13
CA PHE A 365 13.06 4.88 13.14
C PHE A 365 12.86 5.46 11.75
N THR A 366 13.93 5.54 10.94
CA THR A 366 13.79 5.93 9.53
C THR A 366 12.86 4.98 8.81
N ALA A 367 13.02 3.67 8.98
CA ALA A 367 12.13 2.70 8.35
C ALA A 367 10.67 2.85 8.83
N LEU A 368 10.43 3.12 10.12
CA LEU A 368 9.07 3.38 10.63
C LEU A 368 8.46 4.65 10.02
N VAL A 369 9.18 5.77 9.99
CA VAL A 369 8.74 7.04 9.36
C VAL A 369 8.38 6.82 7.89
N GLN A 370 9.18 6.01 7.20
CA GLN A 370 9.00 5.67 5.79
C GLN A 370 7.95 4.57 5.54
N SER A 371 7.25 4.09 6.58
CA SER A 371 6.26 3.01 6.49
C SER A 371 4.86 3.46 6.92
N HIS A 372 4.74 3.94 8.17
CA HIS A 372 3.46 4.24 8.79
C HIS A 372 3.64 5.22 9.96
N LEU A 373 3.08 6.42 9.82
CA LEU A 373 3.24 7.49 10.81
C LEU A 373 2.64 7.13 12.17
N VAL A 374 1.46 6.52 12.20
CA VAL A 374 0.80 6.18 13.48
C VAL A 374 1.61 5.16 14.28
N THR A 375 2.16 4.13 13.62
CA THR A 375 3.06 3.18 14.30
C THR A 375 4.38 3.85 14.72
N THR A 376 4.83 4.86 13.99
CA THR A 376 6.00 5.68 14.37
C THR A 376 5.74 6.47 15.64
N GLU A 377 4.59 7.13 15.76
CA GLU A 377 4.20 7.86 16.96
C GLU A 377 4.13 6.95 18.18
N LEU A 378 3.48 5.78 18.04
CA LEU A 378 3.46 4.76 19.09
C LEU A 378 4.88 4.31 19.47
N ALA A 379 5.72 4.02 18.48
CA ALA A 379 7.12 3.63 18.69
C ALA A 379 7.93 4.71 19.44
N VAL A 380 7.73 5.99 19.12
CA VAL A 380 8.35 7.12 19.84
C VAL A 380 7.86 7.14 21.29
N GLY A 381 6.54 7.04 21.51
CA GLY A 381 5.95 6.99 22.85
C GLY A 381 6.53 5.87 23.72
N PHE A 382 6.58 4.64 23.19
CA PHE A 382 7.20 3.51 23.89
C PHE A 382 8.70 3.68 24.11
N SER A 383 9.40 4.32 23.17
CA SER A 383 10.82 4.60 23.29
C SER A 383 11.11 5.64 24.39
N LEU A 384 10.26 6.66 24.52
CA LEU A 384 10.31 7.63 25.61
C LEU A 384 10.02 6.97 26.96
N LEU A 385 8.97 6.15 27.05
CA LEU A 385 8.65 5.39 28.25
C LEU A 385 9.82 4.48 28.68
N PHE A 386 10.42 3.77 27.72
CA PHE A 386 11.61 2.96 27.95
C PHE A 386 12.80 3.82 28.41
N GLY A 387 12.96 5.01 27.86
CA GLY A 387 13.98 5.98 28.29
C GLY A 387 13.78 6.47 29.72
N ILE A 388 12.54 6.73 30.14
CA ILE A 388 12.18 7.14 31.51
C ILE A 388 12.52 6.02 32.50
N PHE A 389 12.15 4.78 32.22
CA PHE A 389 12.51 3.65 33.10
C PHE A 389 14.03 3.45 33.21
N ASN A 390 14.78 3.90 32.21
CA ASN A 390 16.24 3.79 32.16
C ASN A 390 16.94 5.15 32.31
N ILE A 391 16.27 6.16 32.88
CA ILE A 391 16.78 7.54 32.93
C ILE A 391 18.15 7.64 33.59
N ARG A 392 18.44 6.76 34.56
CA ARG A 392 19.74 6.68 35.25
C ARG A 392 20.89 6.41 34.29
N GLN A 393 20.65 5.72 33.17
CA GLN A 393 21.66 5.43 32.15
C GLN A 393 22.09 6.69 31.38
N LEU A 394 21.28 7.75 31.38
CA LEU A 394 21.61 9.02 30.72
C LEU A 394 22.72 9.82 31.43
N LYS A 395 23.12 9.41 32.65
CA LYS A 395 24.30 9.96 33.33
C LYS A 395 25.61 9.68 32.57
N ASP A 396 25.66 8.64 31.73
CA ASP A 396 26.79 8.40 30.86
C ASP A 396 26.75 9.38 29.67
N ARG A 397 27.66 10.37 29.70
CA ARG A 397 27.80 11.39 28.64
C ARG A 397 27.96 10.77 27.25
N LYS A 398 28.70 9.65 27.11
CA LYS A 398 28.88 9.00 25.80
C LYS A 398 27.56 8.43 25.33
N ARG A 399 26.79 7.78 26.20
CA ARG A 399 25.48 7.23 25.86
C ARG A 399 24.50 8.33 25.45
N LEU A 400 24.45 9.44 26.18
CA LEU A 400 23.62 10.59 25.84
C LEU A 400 23.96 11.14 24.44
N ILE A 401 25.26 11.31 24.13
CA ILE A 401 25.71 11.74 22.79
C ILE A 401 25.20 10.79 21.71
N HIS A 402 25.30 9.48 21.90
CA HIS A 402 24.82 8.51 20.90
C HIS A 402 23.29 8.54 20.72
N ILE A 403 22.53 8.82 21.78
CA ILE A 403 21.08 9.01 21.70
C ILE A 403 20.77 10.27 20.90
N CYS A 404 21.44 11.39 21.21
CA CYS A 404 21.29 12.64 20.46
C CYS A 404 21.68 12.48 18.99
N LEU A 405 22.79 11.81 18.68
CA LEU A 405 23.19 11.48 17.31
C LEU A 405 22.12 10.62 16.62
N GLY A 406 21.57 9.62 17.32
CA GLY A 406 20.47 8.81 16.80
C GLY A 406 19.26 9.65 16.41
N ALA A 407 18.83 10.55 17.29
CA ALA A 407 17.70 11.45 17.02
C ALA A 407 17.98 12.40 15.85
N VAL A 408 19.13 13.08 15.87
CA VAL A 408 19.52 14.05 14.83
C VAL A 408 19.63 13.38 13.46
N PHE A 409 20.35 12.26 13.34
CA PHE A 409 20.49 11.58 12.05
C PHE A 409 19.19 10.96 11.56
N THR A 410 18.31 10.52 12.47
CA THR A 410 16.95 10.10 12.08
C THR A 410 16.20 11.28 11.48
N LEU A 411 16.20 12.43 12.14
CA LEU A 411 15.52 13.62 11.62
C LEU A 411 16.08 14.03 10.25
N LEU A 412 17.40 14.20 10.14
CA LEU A 412 18.06 14.64 8.92
C LEU A 412 17.80 13.70 7.72
N LEU A 413 17.82 12.38 7.94
CA LEU A 413 17.51 11.39 6.90
C LEU A 413 16.06 11.44 6.42
N ASN A 414 15.14 11.97 7.22
CA ASN A 414 13.71 11.97 6.92
C ASN A 414 13.16 13.37 6.60
N LEU A 415 14.00 14.41 6.55
CA LEU A 415 13.56 15.78 6.21
C LEU A 415 12.88 15.86 4.84
N TRP A 416 13.32 15.07 3.86
CA TRP A 416 12.70 15.00 2.53
C TRP A 416 11.19 14.67 2.58
N PHE A 417 10.76 13.90 3.59
CA PHE A 417 9.38 13.50 3.81
C PHE A 417 8.69 14.33 4.91
N ILE A 418 9.39 14.59 6.02
CA ILE A 418 8.86 15.32 7.18
C ILE A 418 8.51 16.77 6.82
N LEU A 419 9.31 17.46 6.01
CA LEU A 419 9.03 18.86 5.66
C LEU A 419 7.74 19.01 4.84
N PRO A 420 7.52 18.25 3.74
CA PRO A 420 6.24 18.26 3.03
C PRO A 420 5.06 17.88 3.92
N LEU A 421 5.21 16.84 4.74
CA LEU A 421 4.17 16.39 5.67
C LEU A 421 3.76 17.51 6.63
N LEU A 422 4.71 18.10 7.36
CA LEU A 422 4.42 19.13 8.37
C LEU A 422 3.81 20.39 7.75
N ASP A 423 4.28 20.78 6.55
CA ASP A 423 3.69 21.90 5.84
C ASP A 423 2.25 21.61 5.42
N HIS A 424 1.95 20.40 4.96
CA HIS A 424 0.61 20.06 4.51
C HIS A 424 -0.39 19.75 5.65
N MET A 425 0.10 19.37 6.84
CA MET A 425 -0.74 19.14 8.03
C MET A 425 -1.48 20.40 8.51
N ARG A 426 -1.09 21.60 8.05
CA ARG A 426 -1.81 22.84 8.38
C ARG A 426 -3.11 23.01 7.61
N PHE A 427 -3.31 22.24 6.55
CA PHE A 427 -4.46 22.38 5.69
C PHE A 427 -5.61 21.44 6.09
N PRO A 428 -6.87 21.83 5.83
CA PRO A 428 -8.05 21.08 6.25
C PRO A 428 -8.33 19.89 5.32
N LEU A 429 -7.74 18.74 5.62
CA LEU A 429 -7.96 17.47 4.90
C LEU A 429 -9.12 16.68 5.51
N PHE A 430 -9.76 15.77 4.76
CA PHE A 430 -10.69 14.81 5.35
C PHE A 430 -10.06 13.97 6.47
N ALA A 431 -8.83 13.47 6.26
CA ALA A 431 -8.10 12.71 7.27
C ALA A 431 -7.90 13.48 8.57
N SER A 432 -7.75 14.81 8.50
CA SER A 432 -7.56 15.67 9.68
C SER A 432 -8.85 15.87 10.49
N GLN A 433 -10.00 15.56 9.90
CA GLN A 433 -11.32 15.67 10.51
C GLN A 433 -11.81 14.33 11.10
N ASP A 434 -11.20 13.20 10.72
CA ASP A 434 -11.52 11.85 11.20
C ASP A 434 -10.86 11.54 12.57
N VAL A 435 -11.17 12.36 13.58
CA VAL A 435 -10.76 12.11 14.98
C VAL A 435 -11.76 11.15 15.62
N ARG A 436 -11.35 9.89 15.79
CA ARG A 436 -12.24 8.83 16.30
C ARG A 436 -12.18 8.69 17.83
N ASN A 437 -13.30 8.24 18.40
CA ASN A 437 -13.33 7.73 19.76
C ASN A 437 -12.69 6.33 19.79
N LEU A 438 -11.52 6.21 20.42
CA LEU A 438 -10.77 4.95 20.49
C LEU A 438 -11.52 3.86 21.26
N ALA A 439 -12.32 4.23 22.25
CA ALA A 439 -13.17 3.28 22.97
C ALA A 439 -14.25 2.67 22.07
N GLY A 440 -14.66 3.41 21.03
CA GLY A 440 -15.66 2.99 20.06
C GLY A 440 -15.21 1.82 19.18
N TYR A 441 -13.91 1.60 19.01
CA TYR A 441 -13.35 0.52 18.17
C TYR A 441 -12.48 -0.45 18.98
N ALA A 442 -12.69 -0.49 20.29
CA ALA A 442 -11.83 -1.26 21.18
C ALA A 442 -12.25 -2.72 21.28
N PRO A 443 -11.38 -3.69 20.92
CA PRO A 443 -11.69 -5.10 21.01
C PRO A 443 -12.05 -5.56 22.43
N TYR A 444 -12.97 -6.51 22.51
CA TYR A 444 -13.26 -7.24 23.74
C TYR A 444 -12.18 -8.29 24.01
N VAL A 445 -11.95 -8.62 25.29
CA VAL A 445 -10.93 -9.59 25.71
C VAL A 445 -11.11 -10.95 25.05
N MET A 446 -12.35 -11.40 24.82
CA MET A 446 -12.60 -12.67 24.13
C MET A 446 -12.05 -12.68 22.69
N GLN A 447 -12.13 -11.56 21.97
CA GLN A 447 -11.60 -11.44 20.60
C GLN A 447 -10.06 -11.43 20.57
N LEU A 448 -9.41 -10.90 21.62
CA LEU A 448 -7.95 -10.86 21.72
C LEU A 448 -7.31 -12.26 21.84
N PHE A 449 -8.07 -13.24 22.32
CA PHE A 449 -7.59 -14.61 22.53
C PHE A 449 -8.38 -15.66 21.76
N ASP A 450 -9.22 -15.26 20.81
CA ASP A 450 -9.99 -16.18 19.99
C ASP A 450 -9.05 -17.12 19.20
N PRO A 451 -9.11 -18.43 19.44
CA PRO A 451 -8.26 -19.39 18.74
C PRO A 451 -8.62 -19.57 17.27
N SER A 452 -9.87 -19.28 16.90
CA SER A 452 -10.42 -19.50 15.57
C SER A 452 -10.18 -18.32 14.62
N ALA A 453 -9.99 -17.12 15.16
CA ALA A 453 -9.99 -15.87 14.40
C ALA A 453 -11.22 -15.81 13.47
N SER A 454 -12.41 -15.97 14.05
CA SER A 454 -13.67 -15.98 13.32
C SER A 454 -13.90 -14.70 12.52
N SER A 455 -14.69 -14.78 11.45
CA SER A 455 -15.05 -13.66 10.58
C SER A 455 -13.83 -13.01 9.92
N THR A 456 -13.03 -13.81 9.21
CA THR A 456 -11.74 -13.37 8.65
C THR A 456 -11.85 -12.26 7.61
N THR A 457 -13.05 -12.00 7.10
CA THR A 457 -13.39 -10.91 6.16
C THR A 457 -14.35 -9.90 6.76
N GLY A 458 -14.60 -9.97 8.07
CA GLY A 458 -15.46 -9.02 8.78
C GLY A 458 -14.91 -7.60 8.75
N GLU A 459 -15.75 -6.63 9.08
CA GLU A 459 -15.42 -5.20 9.10
C GLU A 459 -15.11 -4.72 10.52
N ALA A 460 -14.50 -3.54 10.64
CA ALA A 460 -14.31 -2.87 11.93
C ALA A 460 -15.62 -2.18 12.37
N LEU A 461 -16.56 -2.93 12.95
CA LEU A 461 -17.92 -2.47 13.27
C LEU A 461 -17.96 -1.56 14.50
N GLY A 462 -17.02 -1.72 15.42
CA GLY A 462 -16.91 -0.91 16.63
C GLY A 462 -17.81 -1.40 17.77
N ARG A 463 -18.29 -0.48 18.59
CA ARG A 463 -18.97 -0.82 19.86
C ARG A 463 -20.33 -1.44 19.57
N GLY A 464 -20.46 -2.74 19.84
CA GLY A 464 -21.72 -3.44 19.68
C GLY A 464 -21.55 -4.95 19.52
N SER A 465 -22.21 -5.50 18.51
CA SER A 465 -22.13 -6.93 18.19
C SER A 465 -20.74 -7.33 17.72
N ILE A 466 -20.27 -8.49 18.15
CA ILE A 466 -19.05 -9.13 17.62
C ILE A 466 -19.33 -9.97 16.36
N ALA A 467 -20.60 -10.15 15.98
CA ALA A 467 -20.95 -10.89 14.77
C ALA A 467 -20.64 -10.04 13.54
N GLY A 468 -19.82 -10.57 12.63
CA GLY A 468 -19.35 -9.85 11.44
C GLY A 468 -18.19 -8.87 11.70
N GLU A 469 -17.71 -8.78 12.95
CA GLU A 469 -16.55 -7.98 13.32
C GLU A 469 -15.25 -8.71 12.97
N MET A 470 -14.24 -7.97 12.52
CA MET A 470 -12.96 -8.57 12.15
C MET A 470 -12.23 -9.21 13.35
N PRO A 471 -11.37 -10.23 13.13
CA PRO A 471 -10.63 -10.85 14.22
C PRO A 471 -9.53 -9.91 14.77
N TYR A 472 -9.26 -10.02 16.07
CA TYR A 472 -8.23 -9.24 16.79
C TYR A 472 -7.21 -10.10 17.55
N SER A 473 -7.22 -11.41 17.30
CA SER A 473 -6.52 -12.38 18.13
C SER A 473 -5.00 -12.27 18.04
N ILE A 474 -4.29 -12.36 19.18
CA ILE A 474 -2.83 -12.54 19.21
C ILE A 474 -2.40 -13.99 18.94
N GLY A 475 -3.34 -14.93 19.00
CA GLY A 475 -3.14 -16.36 18.77
C GLY A 475 -2.77 -17.17 20.02
N LEU A 476 -3.23 -18.42 20.04
CA LEU A 476 -3.06 -19.36 21.16
C LEU A 476 -1.61 -19.59 21.59
N VAL A 477 -0.68 -19.65 20.63
CA VAL A 477 0.72 -19.98 20.95
C VAL A 477 1.38 -18.87 21.76
N LEU A 478 1.02 -17.61 21.51
CA LEU A 478 1.51 -16.48 22.30
C LEU A 478 0.88 -16.46 23.69
N LEU A 479 -0.40 -16.81 23.82
CA LEU A 479 -1.05 -16.97 25.12
C LEU A 479 -0.38 -18.09 25.94
N ILE A 480 -0.28 -19.30 25.39
CA ILE A 480 0.33 -20.45 26.06
C ILE A 480 1.78 -20.15 26.42
N GLY A 481 2.57 -19.62 25.49
CA GLY A 481 3.96 -19.26 25.74
C GLY A 481 4.13 -18.24 26.88
N SER A 482 3.23 -17.24 26.94
CA SER A 482 3.22 -16.24 28.00
C SER A 482 2.86 -16.84 29.36
N LEU A 483 1.89 -17.75 29.41
CA LEU A 483 1.52 -18.49 30.63
C LEU A 483 2.67 -19.41 31.11
N LEU A 484 3.31 -20.15 30.18
CA LEU A 484 4.48 -20.98 30.48
C LEU A 484 5.64 -20.13 31.03
N PHE A 485 5.83 -18.94 30.48
CA PHE A 485 6.82 -17.98 30.98
C PHE A 485 6.46 -17.51 32.40
N LEU A 486 5.22 -17.08 32.63
CA LEU A 486 4.77 -16.62 33.94
C LEU A 486 4.96 -17.70 35.00
N PHE A 487 4.53 -18.94 34.72
CA PHE A 487 4.73 -20.07 35.62
C PHE A 487 6.22 -20.33 35.92
N SER A 488 7.06 -20.38 34.89
CA SER A 488 8.51 -20.54 35.04
C SER A 488 9.14 -19.38 35.81
N TYR A 489 8.60 -18.17 35.66
CA TYR A 489 9.01 -16.97 36.37
C TYR A 489 8.54 -16.98 37.83
N LEU A 490 7.46 -17.66 38.21
CA LEU A 490 7.08 -17.75 39.62
C LEU A 490 7.91 -18.80 40.37
N GLN A 491 8.29 -19.89 39.71
CA GLN A 491 9.01 -20.98 40.37
C GLN A 491 10.51 -20.74 40.60
N LYS A 492 11.20 -20.04 39.70
CA LYS A 492 12.66 -19.92 39.80
C LYS A 492 13.09 -18.84 40.80
N LYS A 493 13.92 -19.17 41.79
CA LYS A 493 14.44 -18.16 42.74
C LYS A 493 15.37 -17.12 42.08
N HIS A 494 16.26 -17.56 41.17
CA HIS A 494 17.21 -16.67 40.50
C HIS A 494 16.77 -16.34 39.06
N LYS A 495 16.73 -15.04 38.74
CA LYS A 495 16.35 -14.52 37.42
C LYS A 495 17.58 -14.15 36.59
N ASN A 496 17.92 -15.00 35.64
CA ASN A 496 18.97 -14.70 34.67
C ASN A 496 18.52 -13.60 33.68
N TYR A 497 19.44 -13.21 32.79
CA TYR A 497 19.19 -12.19 31.78
C TYR A 497 17.97 -12.49 30.91
N HIS A 498 17.80 -13.74 30.43
CA HIS A 498 16.66 -14.12 29.59
C HIS A 498 15.32 -13.95 30.31
N PHE A 499 15.25 -14.32 31.60
CA PHE A 499 14.04 -14.10 32.40
C PHE A 499 13.72 -12.62 32.59
N LYS A 500 14.73 -11.75 32.72
CA LYS A 500 14.51 -10.30 32.78
C LYS A 500 13.95 -9.76 31.47
N VAL A 501 14.52 -10.17 30.33
CA VAL A 501 14.00 -9.79 29.00
C VAL A 501 12.56 -10.27 28.81
N GLY A 502 12.29 -11.53 29.15
CA GLY A 502 10.94 -12.09 29.10
C GLY A 502 9.95 -11.37 30.02
N ALA A 503 10.38 -10.94 31.21
CA ALA A 503 9.52 -10.23 32.16
C ALA A 503 9.15 -8.83 31.66
N TYR A 504 10.11 -8.09 31.09
CA TYR A 504 9.82 -6.83 30.41
C TYR A 504 8.90 -7.03 29.21
N GLY A 505 9.13 -8.09 28.41
CA GLY A 505 8.24 -8.47 27.31
C GLY A 505 6.82 -8.78 27.78
N LEU A 506 6.66 -9.57 28.84
CA LEU A 506 5.33 -9.88 29.38
C LEU A 506 4.63 -8.61 29.89
N LEU A 507 5.32 -7.78 30.67
CA LEU A 507 4.76 -6.54 31.21
C LEU A 507 4.31 -5.59 30.09
N MET A 508 5.19 -5.28 29.14
CA MET A 508 4.86 -4.39 28.03
C MET A 508 3.80 -4.98 27.11
N GLY A 509 3.83 -6.29 26.88
CA GLY A 509 2.81 -7.00 26.12
C GLY A 509 1.42 -6.89 26.74
N ILE A 510 1.32 -7.12 28.06
CA ILE A 510 0.05 -6.96 28.81
C ILE A 510 -0.42 -5.50 28.79
N LEU A 511 0.48 -4.53 28.94
CA LEU A 511 0.12 -3.11 28.84
C LEU A 511 -0.42 -2.75 27.46
N CYS A 512 0.15 -3.29 26.39
CA CYS A 512 -0.35 -3.09 25.03
C CYS A 512 -1.71 -3.77 24.80
N LEU A 513 -1.89 -5.00 25.31
CA LEU A 513 -3.20 -5.67 25.27
C LEU A 513 -4.25 -4.87 26.02
N TYR A 514 -3.90 -4.40 27.22
CA TYR A 514 -4.78 -3.56 28.02
C TYR A 514 -5.15 -2.30 27.26
N ALA A 515 -4.17 -1.56 26.72
CA ALA A 515 -4.37 -0.37 25.89
C ALA A 515 -5.20 -0.63 24.62
N SER A 516 -5.13 -1.82 24.03
CA SER A 516 -5.98 -2.16 22.88
C SER A 516 -7.43 -2.41 23.29
N SER A 517 -7.68 -2.91 24.50
CA SER A 517 -8.97 -3.44 24.91
C SER A 517 -9.99 -2.36 25.28
N SER A 518 -11.27 -2.74 25.25
CA SER A 518 -12.39 -1.91 25.72
C SER A 518 -12.36 -1.58 27.22
N TYR A 519 -11.44 -2.18 27.99
CA TYR A 519 -11.23 -1.89 29.41
C TYR A 519 -10.23 -0.76 29.67
N PHE A 520 -9.53 -0.30 28.64
CA PHE A 520 -8.69 0.89 28.75
C PHE A 520 -9.57 2.14 28.78
N PRO A 521 -9.30 3.12 29.67
CA PRO A 521 -10.16 4.29 29.84
C PRO A 521 -9.96 5.34 28.75
N TRP A 522 -9.98 4.93 27.47
CA TRP A 522 -9.78 5.83 26.32
C TRP A 522 -10.74 7.02 26.33
N GLU A 523 -12.02 6.77 26.64
CA GLU A 523 -13.02 7.82 26.70
C GLU A 523 -12.71 8.87 27.77
N ALA A 524 -12.27 8.44 28.96
CA ALA A 524 -11.86 9.36 30.02
C ALA A 524 -10.59 10.13 29.65
N ILE A 525 -9.65 9.49 28.95
CA ILE A 525 -8.40 10.11 28.50
C ILE A 525 -8.67 11.15 27.41
N GLN A 526 -9.48 10.82 26.40
CA GLN A 526 -9.79 11.72 25.28
C GLN A 526 -10.63 12.93 25.70
N ARG A 527 -11.36 12.85 26.83
CA ARG A 527 -12.04 14.01 27.44
C ARG A 527 -11.09 15.02 28.08
N ILE A 528 -9.81 14.67 28.29
CA ILE A 528 -8.80 15.60 28.79
C ILE A 528 -8.28 16.42 27.61
N GLY A 529 -8.59 17.72 27.55
CA GLY A 529 -8.38 18.57 26.36
C GLY A 529 -7.07 18.35 25.58
N PRO A 530 -5.87 18.45 26.20
CA PRO A 530 -4.61 18.21 25.49
C PRO A 530 -4.41 16.79 24.93
N LEU A 531 -5.16 15.81 25.43
CA LEU A 531 -5.09 14.39 25.06
C LEU A 531 -6.20 13.97 24.09
N GLU A 532 -7.12 14.86 23.72
CA GLU A 532 -8.15 14.59 22.71
C GLU A 532 -7.52 14.11 21.38
N LYS A 533 -6.39 14.73 20.99
CA LYS A 533 -5.62 14.41 19.78
C LYS A 533 -5.08 12.99 19.73
N ILE A 534 -5.07 12.25 20.85
CA ILE A 534 -4.77 10.81 20.84
C ILE A 534 -5.77 10.05 19.95
N GLY A 535 -6.96 10.61 19.70
CA GLY A 535 -7.92 10.10 18.72
C GLY A 535 -7.40 9.98 17.29
N ASN A 536 -6.28 10.64 16.94
CA ASN A 536 -5.59 10.45 15.65
C ASN A 536 -4.97 9.05 15.50
N ILE A 537 -4.84 8.29 16.59
CA ILE A 537 -4.55 6.86 16.53
C ILE A 537 -5.70 6.12 15.86
N GLN A 538 -6.92 6.67 15.77
CA GLN A 538 -8.14 6.13 15.13
C GLN A 538 -8.67 4.81 15.69
N PHE A 539 -7.80 3.82 15.93
CA PHE A 539 -8.15 2.46 16.33
C PHE A 539 -7.24 1.95 17.44
N SER A 540 -7.83 1.53 18.57
CA SER A 540 -7.04 1.00 19.69
C SER A 540 -6.38 -0.35 19.37
N PHE A 541 -6.89 -1.11 18.41
CA PHE A 541 -6.24 -2.34 17.95
C PHE A 541 -4.85 -2.09 17.34
N ARG A 542 -4.47 -0.84 17.01
CA ARG A 542 -3.10 -0.48 16.58
C ARG A 542 -2.02 -0.68 17.67
N PHE A 543 -2.42 -1.00 18.91
CA PHE A 543 -1.49 -1.45 19.97
C PHE A 543 -1.15 -2.95 19.87
N LEU A 544 -1.92 -3.75 19.12
CA LEU A 544 -1.72 -5.20 19.02
C LEU A 544 -0.41 -5.63 18.34
N PRO A 545 0.15 -4.94 17.31
CA PRO A 545 1.46 -5.31 16.81
C PRO A 545 2.57 -5.22 17.86
N LEU A 546 2.51 -4.21 18.73
CA LEU A 546 3.44 -4.05 19.85
C LEU A 546 3.19 -5.11 20.92
N ALA A 547 1.93 -5.44 21.22
CA ALA A 547 1.59 -6.55 22.10
C ALA A 547 2.21 -7.86 21.60
N THR A 548 1.98 -8.19 20.32
CA THR A 548 2.57 -9.36 19.64
C THR A 548 4.09 -9.36 19.75
N LEU A 549 4.76 -8.25 19.42
CA LEU A 549 6.22 -8.11 19.52
C LEU A 549 6.76 -8.49 20.91
N PHE A 550 6.17 -7.91 21.96
CA PHE A 550 6.66 -8.09 23.32
C PHE A 550 6.31 -9.47 23.88
N LEU A 551 5.12 -10.00 23.58
CA LEU A 551 4.71 -11.34 24.01
C LEU A 551 5.54 -12.44 23.33
N CYS A 552 6.03 -12.23 22.10
CA CYS A 552 6.99 -13.15 21.48
C CYS A 552 8.26 -13.33 22.33
N LEU A 553 8.72 -12.28 23.04
CA LEU A 553 9.89 -12.38 23.92
C LEU A 553 9.61 -13.28 25.12
N ALA A 554 8.48 -13.05 25.80
CA ALA A 554 8.06 -13.84 26.95
C ALA A 554 7.87 -15.30 26.54
N SER A 555 7.09 -15.55 25.49
CA SER A 555 6.79 -16.88 24.95
C SER A 555 8.03 -17.66 24.56
N ALA A 556 9.00 -17.03 23.88
CA ALA A 556 10.25 -17.70 23.53
C ALA A 556 11.03 -18.15 24.77
N VAL A 557 11.07 -17.34 25.82
CA VAL A 557 11.72 -17.72 27.08
C VAL A 557 10.92 -18.79 27.82
N GLY A 558 9.59 -18.69 27.86
CA GLY A 558 8.69 -19.68 28.45
C GLY A 558 8.92 -21.06 27.86
N ILE A 559 8.83 -21.20 26.53
CA ILE A 559 9.00 -22.47 25.81
C ILE A 559 10.37 -23.11 26.10
N HIS A 560 11.45 -22.33 26.15
CA HIS A 560 12.81 -22.87 26.34
C HIS A 560 13.17 -23.14 27.80
N SER A 561 12.42 -22.60 28.77
CA SER A 561 12.82 -22.61 30.17
C SER A 561 11.86 -23.35 31.11
N PHE A 562 10.71 -23.78 30.59
CA PHE A 562 9.68 -24.52 31.32
C PHE A 562 10.17 -25.89 31.78
N PHE A 563 10.73 -26.70 30.87
CA PHE A 563 11.33 -27.98 31.24
C PHE A 563 12.84 -27.86 31.50
N THR A 564 13.34 -28.66 32.43
CA THR A 564 14.78 -28.83 32.66
C THR A 564 15.41 -29.82 31.67
N SER A 565 14.66 -30.87 31.31
CA SER A 565 15.08 -31.86 30.32
C SER A 565 15.17 -31.25 28.92
N ARG A 566 16.30 -31.51 28.25
CA ARG A 566 16.54 -31.05 26.87
C ARG A 566 15.55 -31.68 25.89
N ASP A 567 15.15 -32.93 26.08
CA ASP A 567 14.26 -33.62 25.15
C ASP A 567 12.80 -33.19 25.33
N SER A 568 12.35 -32.99 26.57
CA SER A 568 11.04 -32.37 26.86
C SER A 568 10.95 -30.95 26.30
N THR A 569 12.02 -30.16 26.37
CA THR A 569 12.08 -28.82 25.78
C THR A 569 11.99 -28.85 24.26
N LYS A 570 12.68 -29.79 23.60
CA LYS A 570 12.57 -29.98 22.14
C LYS A 570 11.14 -30.38 21.76
N LEU A 571 10.54 -31.32 22.49
CA LEU A 571 9.17 -31.76 22.24
C LEU A 571 8.19 -30.59 22.39
N LEU A 572 8.31 -29.78 23.45
CA LEU A 572 7.49 -28.59 23.65
C LEU A 572 7.66 -27.57 22.50
N PHE A 573 8.90 -27.34 22.06
CA PHE A 573 9.16 -26.47 20.90
C PHE A 573 8.48 -27.01 19.63
N ILE A 574 8.53 -28.31 19.37
CA ILE A 574 7.86 -28.95 18.22
C ILE A 574 6.35 -28.81 18.34
N LEU A 575 5.77 -29.10 19.52
CA LEU A 575 4.33 -28.96 19.77
C LEU A 575 3.84 -27.52 19.57
N CYS A 576 4.56 -26.54 20.12
CA CYS A 576 4.25 -25.13 19.87
C CYS A 576 4.39 -24.76 18.38
N GLY A 577 5.38 -25.33 17.68
CA GLY A 577 5.55 -25.16 16.24
C GLY A 577 4.37 -25.71 15.44
N VAL A 578 3.94 -26.95 15.72
CA VAL A 578 2.77 -27.58 15.10
C VAL A 578 1.51 -26.77 15.38
N LEU A 579 1.30 -26.33 16.63
CA LEU A 579 0.14 -25.51 16.99
C LEU A 579 0.17 -24.14 16.28
N CYS A 580 1.35 -23.55 16.10
CA CYS A 580 1.52 -22.29 15.38
C CYS A 580 1.17 -22.45 13.90
N VAL A 581 1.64 -23.53 13.26
CA VAL A 581 1.29 -23.88 11.87
C VAL A 581 -0.20 -24.19 11.74
N TYR A 582 -0.78 -24.94 12.67
CA TYR A 582 -2.20 -25.27 12.66
C TYR A 582 -3.10 -24.03 12.81
N THR A 583 -2.83 -23.17 13.80
CA THR A 583 -3.64 -21.96 14.04
C THR A 583 -3.51 -20.95 12.90
N SER A 584 -2.29 -20.67 12.42
CA SER A 584 -2.09 -19.82 11.24
C SER A 584 -2.70 -20.42 9.97
N GLY A 585 -2.57 -21.74 9.76
CA GLY A 585 -3.15 -22.45 8.64
C GLY A 585 -4.69 -22.42 8.63
N ASN A 586 -5.31 -22.55 9.80
CA ASN A 586 -6.77 -22.39 9.92
C ASN A 586 -7.22 -20.99 9.51
N TYR A 587 -6.55 -19.95 10.01
CA TYR A 587 -6.86 -18.56 9.61
C TYR A 587 -6.67 -18.36 8.10
N LEU A 588 -5.52 -18.76 7.54
CA LEU A 588 -5.24 -18.60 6.11
C LEU A 588 -6.24 -19.36 5.25
N GLY A 589 -6.63 -20.57 5.67
CA GLY A 589 -7.65 -21.37 4.99
C GLY A 589 -9.05 -20.78 5.12
N ALA A 590 -9.41 -20.21 6.26
CA ALA A 590 -10.69 -19.52 6.46
C ALA A 590 -10.78 -18.27 5.60
N PHE A 591 -9.77 -17.40 5.65
CA PHE A 591 -9.67 -16.22 4.80
C PHE A 591 -9.74 -16.58 3.31
N SER A 592 -9.05 -17.64 2.89
CA SER A 592 -9.08 -18.08 1.49
C SER A 592 -10.44 -18.61 1.02
N ARG A 593 -11.32 -19.02 1.94
CA ARG A 593 -12.69 -19.48 1.62
C ARG A 593 -13.72 -18.35 1.71
N GLU A 594 -13.51 -17.41 2.62
CA GLU A 594 -14.45 -16.34 2.94
C GLU A 594 -14.23 -15.09 2.08
N ALA A 595 -12.99 -14.82 1.66
CA ALA A 595 -12.66 -13.58 0.95
C ALA A 595 -13.06 -13.63 -0.52
N GLU A 596 -13.68 -12.53 -0.97
CA GLU A 596 -13.97 -12.28 -2.37
C GLU A 596 -12.66 -12.11 -3.17
N ILE A 597 -12.74 -12.40 -4.46
CA ILE A 597 -11.68 -12.04 -5.40
C ILE A 597 -11.69 -10.52 -5.57
N PHE A 598 -10.56 -9.87 -5.30
CA PHE A 598 -10.39 -8.45 -5.56
C PHE A 598 -9.99 -8.20 -7.02
N VAL A 599 -8.92 -8.86 -7.47
CA VAL A 599 -8.46 -8.81 -8.86
C VAL A 599 -7.99 -10.17 -9.34
N ASP A 600 -8.24 -10.46 -10.61
CA ASP A 600 -7.65 -11.55 -11.36
C ASP A 600 -7.08 -11.06 -12.70
N TRP A 601 -6.66 -11.98 -13.56
CA TRP A 601 -5.98 -11.63 -14.80
C TRP A 601 -6.83 -10.80 -15.78
N ARG A 602 -8.16 -10.92 -15.69
CA ARG A 602 -9.14 -10.27 -16.56
C ARG A 602 -9.36 -8.80 -16.18
N ASN A 603 -9.28 -8.47 -14.89
CA ASN A 603 -9.64 -7.15 -14.34
C ASN A 603 -8.55 -6.50 -13.47
N GLN A 604 -7.31 -7.00 -13.50
CA GLN A 604 -6.19 -6.46 -12.71
C GLN A 604 -5.89 -4.99 -12.94
N MET A 605 -6.35 -4.39 -14.03
CA MET A 605 -6.17 -2.98 -14.33
C MET A 605 -7.30 -2.09 -13.76
N ASP A 606 -8.48 -2.64 -13.47
CA ASP A 606 -9.68 -1.89 -13.09
C ASP A 606 -9.47 -1.08 -11.80
N HIS A 607 -8.70 -1.62 -10.87
CA HIS A 607 -8.43 -1.01 -9.56
C HIS A 607 -7.08 -0.27 -9.48
N THR A 608 -6.43 0.04 -10.61
CA THR A 608 -5.09 0.64 -10.63
C THR A 608 -5.06 2.14 -10.32
N SER A 609 -6.22 2.81 -10.38
CA SER A 609 -6.40 4.22 -10.00
C SER A 609 -7.18 4.42 -8.70
N ASP A 610 -7.62 3.33 -8.06
CA ASP A 610 -8.51 3.37 -6.90
C ASP A 610 -7.85 3.98 -5.68
N THR A 611 -8.61 4.80 -4.96
CA THR A 611 -8.17 5.41 -3.71
C THR A 611 -9.35 5.92 -2.90
N ASP A 612 -9.05 6.39 -1.69
CA ASP A 612 -10.03 7.01 -0.80
C ASP A 612 -10.07 8.53 -0.98
N ILE A 613 -10.88 9.21 -0.18
CA ILE A 613 -10.96 10.67 -0.17
C ILE A 613 -10.11 11.34 0.92
N GLN A 614 -9.35 10.57 1.69
CA GLN A 614 -8.76 11.02 2.96
C GLN A 614 -7.81 12.21 2.78
N TYR A 615 -7.14 12.29 1.62
CA TYR A 615 -6.20 13.36 1.29
C TYR A 615 -6.78 14.37 0.28
N LEU A 616 -8.10 14.45 0.14
CA LEU A 616 -8.75 15.61 -0.50
C LEU A 616 -8.88 16.77 0.51
N PHE A 617 -8.83 18.00 -0.02
CA PHE A 617 -8.95 19.22 0.77
C PHE A 617 -10.43 19.57 0.95
N ASN A 618 -10.86 19.82 2.19
CA ASN A 618 -12.22 20.26 2.51
C ASN A 618 -12.19 21.49 3.42
N GLY A 619 -11.84 22.63 2.84
CA GLY A 619 -11.71 23.89 3.58
C GLY A 619 -13.04 24.48 4.02
N LYS A 620 -14.10 24.27 3.23
CA LYS A 620 -15.43 24.85 3.48
C LYS A 620 -16.35 23.95 4.32
N LYS A 621 -15.92 22.72 4.64
CA LYS A 621 -16.76 21.67 5.25
C LYS A 621 -18.09 21.48 4.51
N GLU A 622 -18.08 21.71 3.21
CA GLU A 622 -19.28 21.62 2.38
C GLU A 622 -19.66 20.14 2.21
N TYR A 623 -20.96 19.89 2.14
CA TYR A 623 -21.46 18.60 1.70
C TYR A 623 -21.18 18.46 0.20
N PHE A 624 -20.59 17.35 -0.19
CA PHE A 624 -20.32 17.02 -1.59
C PHE A 624 -20.85 15.62 -1.89
N SER A 625 -21.29 15.43 -3.12
CA SER A 625 -21.68 14.11 -3.61
C SER A 625 -20.45 13.37 -4.08
N LEU A 626 -20.08 12.29 -3.38
CA LEU A 626 -19.04 11.36 -3.83
C LEU A 626 -19.32 10.85 -5.24
N ARG A 627 -20.59 10.54 -5.54
CA ARG A 627 -21.04 10.15 -6.88
C ARG A 627 -20.66 11.22 -7.92
N ARG A 628 -21.00 12.49 -7.69
CA ARG A 628 -20.64 13.59 -8.61
C ARG A 628 -19.13 13.77 -8.76
N ILE A 629 -18.34 13.53 -7.72
CA ILE A 629 -16.87 13.61 -7.81
C ILE A 629 -16.30 12.47 -8.67
N MET A 630 -16.90 11.28 -8.59
CA MET A 630 -16.55 10.10 -9.41
C MET A 630 -17.09 10.16 -10.84
N GLU A 631 -18.04 11.05 -11.13
CA GLU A 631 -18.62 11.27 -12.46
C GLU A 631 -18.04 12.52 -13.15
N ARG A 632 -16.92 13.06 -12.66
CA ARG A 632 -16.33 14.29 -13.21
C ARG A 632 -15.73 14.05 -14.59
N GLU A 633 -16.14 14.90 -15.54
CA GLU A 633 -15.50 15.00 -16.85
C GLU A 633 -14.17 15.74 -16.79
N THR A 634 -13.27 15.46 -17.73
CA THR A 634 -11.93 16.05 -17.81
C THR A 634 -11.86 17.39 -18.54
N ALA A 635 -12.99 17.92 -19.03
CA ALA A 635 -13.10 19.25 -19.59
C ALA A 635 -12.85 20.34 -18.51
N PHE A 636 -12.38 21.51 -18.94
CA PHE A 636 -12.39 22.70 -18.10
C PHE A 636 -13.81 23.25 -18.01
N LEU A 637 -14.21 23.71 -16.82
CA LEU A 637 -15.54 24.30 -16.61
C LEU A 637 -15.38 25.80 -16.44
N ALA A 638 -15.87 26.59 -17.40
CA ALA A 638 -15.79 28.05 -17.34
C ALA A 638 -17.07 28.65 -16.73
N SER A 639 -16.95 29.82 -16.10
CA SER A 639 -18.12 30.64 -15.77
C SER A 639 -18.83 31.14 -17.04
N PRO A 640 -20.09 31.61 -16.96
CA PRO A 640 -20.83 32.08 -18.13
C PRO A 640 -20.07 33.16 -18.92
N ASN A 641 -20.32 33.24 -20.24
CA ASN A 641 -19.72 34.21 -21.17
C ASN A 641 -18.21 34.06 -21.40
N ILE A 642 -17.68 32.84 -21.20
CA ILE A 642 -16.28 32.50 -21.46
C ILE A 642 -16.24 31.31 -22.41
N THR A 643 -15.49 31.44 -23.50
CA THR A 643 -15.16 30.34 -24.40
C THR A 643 -13.72 29.92 -24.19
N LEU A 644 -13.47 28.60 -24.17
CA LEU A 644 -12.13 28.03 -23.96
C LEU A 644 -11.62 27.35 -25.23
N THR A 645 -10.34 27.54 -25.53
CA THR A 645 -9.61 26.96 -26.67
C THR A 645 -8.21 26.54 -26.21
N ASP A 646 -7.51 25.76 -27.03
CA ASP A 646 -6.15 25.26 -26.77
C ASP A 646 -5.99 24.61 -25.37
N CYS A 647 -7.03 23.91 -24.91
CA CYS A 647 -7.03 23.22 -23.64
C CYS A 647 -6.07 22.03 -23.65
N GLN A 648 -5.15 21.98 -22.69
CA GLN A 648 -4.17 20.91 -22.56
C GLN A 648 -4.00 20.49 -21.10
N ARG A 649 -3.70 19.21 -20.90
CA ARG A 649 -3.31 18.65 -19.60
C ARG A 649 -2.21 17.61 -19.79
N ASP A 650 -1.13 17.77 -19.04
CA ASP A 650 -0.02 16.83 -18.98
C ASP A 650 0.41 16.61 -17.52
N GLY A 651 0.00 15.47 -16.96
CA GLY A 651 0.24 15.10 -15.57
C GLY A 651 -0.33 16.14 -14.59
N THR A 652 0.57 16.88 -13.93
CA THR A 652 0.23 17.94 -12.97
C THR A 652 0.21 19.34 -13.59
N ASN A 653 0.43 19.45 -14.90
CA ASN A 653 0.41 20.72 -15.61
C ASN A 653 -0.84 20.80 -16.48
N ALA A 654 -1.36 22.00 -16.66
CA ALA A 654 -2.51 22.25 -17.52
C ALA A 654 -2.41 23.65 -18.13
N SER A 655 -3.06 23.87 -19.26
CA SER A 655 -3.17 25.19 -19.88
C SER A 655 -4.46 25.33 -20.67
N PHE A 656 -4.90 26.56 -20.86
CA PHE A 656 -6.04 26.89 -21.72
C PHE A 656 -5.93 28.35 -22.18
N THR A 657 -6.52 28.67 -23.33
CA THR A 657 -6.79 30.03 -23.78
C THR A 657 -8.26 30.33 -23.55
N TYR A 658 -8.56 31.52 -23.03
CA TYR A 658 -9.94 31.96 -22.83
C TYR A 658 -10.25 33.19 -23.68
N HIS A 659 -11.50 33.32 -24.08
CA HIS A 659 -12.07 34.52 -24.67
C HIS A 659 -13.31 34.93 -23.86
N MET A 660 -13.34 36.18 -23.39
CA MET A 660 -14.46 36.74 -22.61
C MET A 660 -15.39 37.57 -23.48
N ASP A 661 -16.69 37.27 -23.42
CA ASP A 661 -17.71 38.12 -24.01
C ASP A 661 -18.04 39.33 -23.11
N SER A 662 -18.55 40.39 -23.72
CA SER A 662 -18.94 41.61 -23.01
C SER A 662 -20.01 41.32 -21.94
N GLY A 663 -19.69 41.61 -20.68
CA GLY A 663 -20.57 41.39 -19.53
C GLY A 663 -20.13 40.25 -18.59
N ALA A 664 -19.00 39.60 -18.84
CA ALA A 664 -18.35 38.74 -17.86
C ALA A 664 -17.94 39.57 -16.62
N SER A 665 -18.35 39.11 -15.43
CA SER A 665 -17.94 39.67 -14.15
C SER A 665 -17.66 38.52 -13.20
N ASP A 666 -16.59 38.60 -12.42
CA ASP A 666 -16.14 37.51 -11.55
C ASP A 666 -15.82 36.21 -12.35
N ALA A 667 -15.11 36.38 -13.46
CA ALA A 667 -14.78 35.33 -14.42
C ALA A 667 -13.82 34.28 -13.83
N TYR A 668 -14.14 32.99 -13.95
CA TYR A 668 -13.31 31.90 -13.49
C TYR A 668 -13.35 30.67 -14.40
N VAL A 669 -12.34 29.80 -14.23
CA VAL A 669 -12.28 28.47 -14.85
C VAL A 669 -11.90 27.43 -13.80
N ASP A 670 -12.67 26.34 -13.71
CA ASP A 670 -12.37 25.17 -12.91
C ASP A 670 -11.64 24.12 -13.77
N ALA A 671 -10.35 23.92 -13.47
CA ALA A 671 -9.51 22.97 -14.18
C ALA A 671 -9.81 21.51 -13.79
N PRO A 672 -9.51 20.52 -14.66
CA PRO A 672 -9.62 19.09 -14.38
C PRO A 672 -8.50 18.55 -13.47
N LEU A 673 -8.29 19.25 -12.35
CA LEU A 673 -7.31 18.97 -11.31
C LEU A 673 -8.00 19.15 -9.95
N ASN A 674 -7.74 18.26 -9.00
CA ASN A 674 -8.13 18.45 -7.61
C ASN A 674 -7.43 19.68 -7.03
N TYR A 675 -8.17 20.52 -6.30
CA TYR A 675 -7.60 21.67 -5.62
C TYR A 675 -6.62 21.23 -4.54
N TYR A 676 -5.37 21.62 -4.73
CA TYR A 676 -4.30 21.50 -3.76
C TYR A 676 -3.51 22.80 -3.66
N PRO A 677 -2.99 23.15 -2.47
CA PRO A 677 -2.00 24.21 -2.33
C PRO A 677 -0.83 23.93 -3.25
N TYR A 678 -0.17 25.01 -3.66
CA TYR A 678 0.98 24.96 -4.57
C TYR A 678 0.65 24.71 -6.05
N TYR A 679 -0.61 24.46 -6.40
CA TYR A 679 -1.04 24.79 -7.76
C TYR A 679 -1.05 26.30 -7.96
N GLN A 680 -0.27 26.76 -8.94
CA GLN A 680 -0.20 28.15 -9.36
C GLN A 680 -0.68 28.28 -10.81
N ALA A 681 -1.41 29.36 -11.07
CA ALA A 681 -1.83 29.75 -12.41
C ALA A 681 -1.16 31.08 -12.78
N TYR A 682 -0.74 31.20 -14.03
CA TYR A 682 -0.10 32.39 -14.57
C TYR A 682 -0.74 32.80 -15.89
N ASP A 683 -0.84 34.11 -16.08
CA ASP A 683 -1.20 34.73 -17.36
C ASP A 683 -0.01 34.73 -18.33
N SER A 684 -0.20 35.16 -19.58
CA SER A 684 0.89 35.18 -20.57
C SER A 684 2.00 36.19 -20.26
N ALA A 685 1.71 37.20 -19.43
CA ALA A 685 2.69 38.17 -18.94
C ALA A 685 3.50 37.64 -17.74
N GLY A 686 3.15 36.47 -17.20
CA GLY A 686 3.79 35.85 -16.05
C GLY A 686 3.28 36.37 -14.70
N ASN A 687 2.16 37.11 -14.68
CA ASN A 687 1.50 37.48 -13.43
C ASN A 687 0.76 36.27 -12.85
N ARG A 688 0.85 36.13 -11.53
CA ARG A 688 0.21 35.04 -10.81
C ARG A 688 -1.26 35.35 -10.58
N LEU A 689 -2.12 34.40 -10.91
CA LEU A 689 -3.56 34.47 -10.72
C LEU A 689 -3.98 33.87 -9.37
N GLU A 690 -5.13 34.32 -8.87
CA GLU A 690 -5.74 33.76 -7.66
C GLU A 690 -6.30 32.36 -7.94
N THR A 691 -6.02 31.41 -7.05
CA THR A 691 -6.56 30.06 -7.10
C THR A 691 -7.38 29.74 -5.87
N SER A 692 -8.47 29.02 -6.05
CA SER A 692 -9.36 28.62 -4.95
C SER A 692 -10.00 27.25 -5.21
N GLN A 693 -10.79 26.77 -4.25
CA GLN A 693 -11.55 25.54 -4.39
C GLN A 693 -12.87 25.82 -5.11
N GLY A 694 -13.00 25.27 -6.32
CA GLY A 694 -14.20 25.31 -7.15
C GLY A 694 -15.18 24.17 -6.83
N GLU A 695 -16.12 23.95 -7.75
CA GLU A 695 -17.12 22.91 -7.59
C GLU A 695 -16.49 21.52 -7.66
N THR A 696 -17.09 20.54 -6.98
CA THR A 696 -16.61 19.15 -6.97
C THR A 696 -15.12 19.00 -6.63
N MET A 697 -14.60 19.91 -5.79
CA MET A 697 -13.20 19.97 -5.35
C MET A 697 -12.16 20.28 -6.43
N ARG A 698 -12.57 20.86 -7.58
CA ARG A 698 -11.66 21.26 -8.67
C ARG A 698 -10.84 22.50 -8.30
N LEU A 699 -9.68 22.63 -8.92
CA LEU A 699 -8.86 23.84 -8.88
C LEU A 699 -9.55 24.95 -9.67
N ARG A 700 -10.02 25.99 -8.99
CA ARG A 700 -10.56 27.22 -9.59
C ARG A 700 -9.45 28.22 -9.84
N ILE A 701 -9.44 28.82 -11.02
CA ILE A 701 -8.57 29.92 -11.41
C ILE A 701 -9.44 31.15 -11.65
N GLN A 702 -9.16 32.24 -10.94
CA GLN A 702 -9.77 33.54 -11.22
C GLN A 702 -9.11 34.16 -12.45
N LEU A 703 -9.89 34.55 -13.44
CA LEU A 703 -9.38 35.16 -14.67
C LEU A 703 -9.20 36.68 -14.49
N PRO A 704 -8.19 37.29 -15.14
CA PRO A 704 -8.02 38.74 -15.17
C PRO A 704 -9.02 39.39 -16.14
N ASP A 705 -9.19 40.72 -16.07
CA ASP A 705 -10.15 41.47 -16.91
C ASP A 705 -9.79 41.55 -18.41
N ALA A 706 -8.75 40.84 -18.87
CA ALA A 706 -8.37 40.82 -20.27
C ALA A 706 -9.44 40.09 -21.10
N LEU A 707 -9.68 40.54 -22.33
CA LEU A 707 -10.67 39.91 -23.21
C LEU A 707 -10.22 38.53 -23.72
N GLU A 708 -8.91 38.32 -23.82
CA GLU A 708 -8.31 37.08 -24.28
C GLU A 708 -6.92 36.95 -23.69
N ASP A 709 -6.61 35.76 -23.16
CA ASP A 709 -5.28 35.41 -22.71
C ASP A 709 -5.10 33.88 -22.60
N THR A 710 -3.86 33.43 -22.54
CA THR A 710 -3.50 32.03 -22.29
C THR A 710 -3.03 31.86 -20.85
N ILE A 711 -3.68 30.94 -20.14
CA ILE A 711 -3.36 30.60 -18.76
C ILE A 711 -2.56 29.29 -18.71
N THR A 712 -1.49 29.30 -17.92
CA THR A 712 -0.68 28.12 -17.62
C THR A 712 -0.79 27.76 -16.14
N ILE A 713 -0.90 26.46 -15.83
CA ILE A 713 -1.08 25.92 -14.48
C ILE A 713 0.03 24.94 -14.18
N HIS A 714 0.70 25.12 -13.04
CA HIS A 714 1.81 24.28 -12.59
C HIS A 714 1.69 23.92 -11.11
N PHE A 715 2.12 22.70 -10.77
CA PHE A 715 2.31 22.30 -9.38
C PHE A 715 3.71 22.66 -8.87
N GLU A 716 3.82 23.79 -8.16
CA GLU A 716 5.09 24.39 -7.77
C GLU A 716 5.50 24.07 -6.34
N LEU A 717 6.38 23.08 -6.19
CA LEU A 717 6.87 22.70 -4.87
C LEU A 717 7.74 23.79 -4.23
N PRO A 718 7.51 24.12 -2.94
CA PRO A 718 8.34 25.07 -2.21
C PRO A 718 9.84 24.72 -2.22
N GLY A 719 10.70 25.73 -2.34
CA GLY A 719 12.15 25.54 -2.36
C GLY A 719 12.71 24.83 -1.12
N PHE A 720 12.09 25.02 0.05
CA PHE A 720 12.53 24.34 1.28
C PHE A 720 12.30 22.82 1.26
N TYR A 721 11.39 22.30 0.41
CA TYR A 721 11.28 20.85 0.18
C TYR A 721 12.55 20.32 -0.49
N ARG A 722 13.07 21.03 -1.48
CA ARG A 722 14.32 20.66 -2.18
C ARG A 722 15.53 20.73 -1.25
N VAL A 723 15.54 21.67 -0.30
CA VAL A 723 16.54 21.71 0.78
C VAL A 723 16.44 20.46 1.66
N GLY A 724 15.23 20.04 2.04
CA GLY A 724 14.98 18.79 2.75
C GLY A 724 15.50 17.56 2.00
N ASP A 725 15.18 17.45 0.70
CA ASP A 725 15.66 16.40 -0.20
C ASP A 725 17.19 16.32 -0.19
N LEU A 726 17.84 17.47 -0.39
CA LEU A 726 19.30 17.56 -0.43
C LEU A 726 19.93 17.17 0.91
N ILE A 727 19.42 17.66 2.04
CA ILE A 727 19.94 17.33 3.36
C ILE A 727 19.81 15.82 3.63
N SER A 728 18.65 15.22 3.33
CA SER A 728 18.44 13.79 3.50
C SER A 728 19.38 12.96 2.62
N LEU A 729 19.56 13.35 1.35
CA LEU A 729 20.47 12.69 0.43
C LEU A 729 21.94 12.78 0.90
N VAL A 730 22.41 13.98 1.26
CA VAL A 730 23.76 14.19 1.77
C VAL A 730 23.98 13.38 3.06
N THR A 731 23.01 13.39 3.97
CA THR A 731 23.08 12.61 5.21
C THR A 731 23.21 11.11 4.93
N LEU A 732 22.43 10.59 3.97
CA LEU A 732 22.51 9.19 3.55
C LEU A 732 23.90 8.86 2.99
N LEU A 733 24.43 9.69 2.08
CA LEU A 733 25.76 9.49 1.49
C LEU A 733 26.88 9.56 2.54
N LEU A 734 26.78 10.46 3.52
CA LEU A 734 27.72 10.55 4.65
C LEU A 734 27.68 9.29 5.53
N LEU A 735 26.50 8.76 5.84
CA LEU A 735 26.39 7.52 6.61
C LEU A 735 26.91 6.30 5.84
N LEU A 736 26.63 6.20 4.54
CA LEU A 736 27.11 5.12 3.68
C LEU A 736 28.64 5.17 3.54
N SER A 737 29.21 6.33 3.26
CA SER A 737 30.67 6.51 3.18
C SER A 737 31.33 6.17 4.51
N ALA A 738 30.82 6.67 5.64
CA ALA A 738 31.35 6.34 6.97
C ALA A 738 31.31 4.83 7.26
N PHE A 739 30.24 4.14 6.85
CA PHE A 739 30.12 2.69 6.97
C PHE A 739 31.17 1.94 6.14
N ILE A 740 31.35 2.34 4.87
CA ILE A 740 32.34 1.75 3.96
C ILE A 740 33.78 1.98 4.50
N PHE A 741 34.11 3.20 4.91
CA PHE A 741 35.42 3.54 5.45
C PHE A 741 35.75 2.74 6.73
N ARG A 742 34.81 2.64 7.68
CA ARG A 742 35.01 1.82 8.89
C ARG A 742 35.31 0.36 8.56
N ARG A 743 34.60 -0.21 7.58
CA ARG A 743 34.80 -1.60 7.15
C ARG A 743 36.14 -1.81 6.45
N SER A 744 36.62 -0.82 5.70
CA SER A 744 37.94 -0.87 5.06
C SER A 744 39.08 -0.86 6.08
N ARG A 745 39.00 -0.02 7.13
CA ARG A 745 40.00 0.04 8.20
C ARG A 745 40.04 -1.23 9.05
N SER A 746 38.87 -1.78 9.39
CA SER A 746 38.78 -3.06 10.11
C SER A 746 39.38 -4.25 9.35
N ARG A 747 39.54 -4.16 8.02
CA ARG A 747 40.22 -5.18 7.21
C ARG A 747 41.74 -4.96 7.08
N ARG A 748 42.24 -3.77 7.39
CA ARG A 748 43.67 -3.39 7.27
C ARG A 748 44.45 -3.53 8.58
N GLN A 749 43.78 -3.76 9.71
CA GLN A 749 44.46 -4.18 10.94
C GLN A 749 44.63 -5.71 10.92
N PRO A 750 45.85 -6.26 10.89
CA PRO A 750 46.05 -7.69 11.10
C PRO A 750 45.60 -8.05 12.51
N ALA A 751 44.96 -9.22 12.63
CA ALA A 751 44.39 -9.74 13.86
C ALA A 751 45.44 -10.03 14.94
#